data_AF-A0A8S1RUW3-F1
#
_entry.id   AF-A0A8S1RUW3-F1
#
_cell.length_a   1.000
_cell.length_b   1.000
_cell.length_c   1.000
_cell.angle_alpha   90.00
_cell.angle_beta   90.00
_cell.angle_gamma   90.00
#
_symmetry.space_group_name_H-M   'P 1'
#
loop_
_entity.id
_entity.type
_entity.pdbx_description
1 polymer ?
#
loop_
_entity_poly.entity_id
_entity_poly.type
_entity_poly.pdbx_seq_one_letter_code
_entity_poly.pdbx_strand_id
1 'polypeptide(L)'
;MGITEFDLQPLKKIKVPDEYENDVQFYTEAIMKQHEKRRQKLLMEYQELLHLKQEENSHTPQSIVQEEKLEDAQNSKINEKLIKVKKLNQEQQEQKLLLYSQKQQLIESRRKQISSERELKAQQKEILDTSRMEQAQRNRVQLQKMTQDKQEKRKMSYDAKLQKLELYRQAQYIAPRKTRFDDTMARYQRSVEDRKQQDKERLRKLEESLEKANSKKTSNIIEIKRKSLLEQLKIEDALFNRERSWHAKKNRLLEKLQVRTEIVRLNQSEPKKKPYPLPKFLCQKDQRKANSTALCYFASEIVDQLESKRNYQTCAHLKIKYKEINLLKLIICFYITDMDYLTQDEVGGIVAKGLAALYLERPQFPIDYLAKWLLTYSELLKKQKTREERQQVKETKIKEFKVLTEQLAYLKDESNRLENLQKEKHEQFLESIKQAKYHDEFLSDVFCDYVANRFRVNSYVCELDFPKKEIDLNQEDDENAHINLEGTKLLTYIYADQNSKFLIGQNLLPETGVTYDALKEPQPDENGEVIQTNGIYISNVVKEPRIVYHKWPKLGAYYAIPLVYQSCLYEQSFDQGIEQRQQYMILKENQDKERSAKEAEFEERLESEDPAIIEQEKQAYLAGLEPLLEPSFAQQKKEYVFCIDTLGQDREIPENHRQEIFDLVNMLIKQWELQEIQSMKTDVELQLHYQSSLGAPFKEILENWALEEEQYIDSHQEKLAEFKENEKLLQYETDCLRLERLREKLSDKEFIQPLLNLSNCRIIKFNTIIQSGLYLIGANKLDINLPETNRLNIRKLVLDENLIQQIVAYNHRGPKPEPQYKWGYVDRVQKRVEKIEQEQVDAYNLILGRLLKFLQLTCKLRKLDIEIRRENIANKRKQIEQLKEEASKLVEQKELALKEHKEQLSPEEQEEFNQEEWEANFDSEHPMPEIPENPADEIDDDYIIEPPQQ
;
A
#
# COMPACT_ATOMS: atom_id res chain seq x y z
N MET A 1 19.68 -1.73 34.55
CA MET A 1 20.20 -1.72 33.18
C MET A 1 20.71 -0.32 32.89
N GLY A 2 22.01 -0.08 32.98
CA GLY A 2 22.61 1.24 32.77
C GLY A 2 22.82 1.51 31.28
N ILE A 3 21.73 1.54 30.51
CA ILE A 3 21.72 2.03 29.14
C ILE A 3 21.32 3.49 29.25
N THR A 4 22.19 4.38 28.78
CA THR A 4 21.91 5.82 28.76
C THR A 4 21.27 6.18 27.42
N GLU A 5 20.52 7.29 27.39
CA GLU A 5 19.77 7.72 26.22
C GLU A 5 20.67 7.99 24.98
N PHE A 6 21.97 8.22 25.21
CA PHE A 6 22.99 8.43 24.17
C PHE A 6 23.31 7.14 23.38
N ASP A 7 23.20 5.96 24.01
CA ASP A 7 23.46 4.66 23.39
C ASP A 7 22.31 4.19 22.48
N LEU A 8 21.11 4.79 22.63
CA LEU A 8 19.90 4.46 21.87
C LEU A 8 19.68 5.38 20.65
N GLN A 9 20.37 6.51 20.56
CA GLN A 9 20.22 7.44 19.43
C GLN A 9 20.57 6.84 18.04
N PRO A 10 21.57 5.96 17.89
CA PRO A 10 21.89 5.38 16.58
C PRO A 10 20.87 4.34 16.11
N LEU A 11 20.11 3.75 17.04
CA LEU A 11 19.08 2.75 16.78
C LEU A 11 17.77 3.35 16.25
N LYS A 12 17.43 4.58 16.69
CA LYS A 12 16.25 5.32 16.21
C LYS A 12 16.32 5.72 14.72
N LYS A 13 17.48 5.61 14.07
CA LYS A 13 17.70 6.02 12.66
C LYS A 13 17.65 4.88 11.64
N ILE A 14 17.44 3.63 12.08
CA ILE A 14 17.36 2.48 11.18
C ILE A 14 15.88 2.31 10.79
N LYS A 15 15.54 2.51 9.52
CA LYS A 15 14.22 2.15 9.00
C LYS A 15 14.13 0.62 8.95
N VAL A 16 13.36 0.07 9.87
CA VAL A 16 13.04 -1.36 9.94
C VAL A 16 11.88 -1.60 8.98
N PRO A 17 11.99 -2.53 8.01
CA PRO A 17 10.84 -2.96 7.24
C PRO A 17 9.84 -3.66 8.16
N ASP A 18 8.55 -3.36 8.02
CA ASP A 18 7.48 -3.77 8.96
C ASP A 18 7.41 -5.28 9.22
N GLU A 19 7.89 -6.08 8.26
CA GLU A 19 8.02 -7.54 8.37
C GLU A 19 8.91 -7.99 9.55
N TYR A 20 9.73 -7.09 10.09
CA TYR A 20 10.74 -7.36 11.12
C TYR A 20 10.60 -6.50 12.38
N GLU A 21 9.52 -5.72 12.52
CA GLU A 21 9.35 -4.74 13.61
C GLU A 21 9.26 -5.37 15.02
N ASN A 22 8.89 -6.66 15.08
CA ASN A 22 8.91 -7.48 16.29
C ASN A 22 9.96 -8.62 16.24
N ASP A 23 10.78 -8.68 15.18
CA ASP A 23 11.82 -9.69 15.05
C ASP A 23 13.07 -9.25 15.82
N VAL A 24 13.19 -9.75 17.05
CA VAL A 24 14.36 -9.52 17.91
C VAL A 24 15.66 -9.83 17.15
N GLN A 25 15.67 -10.81 16.23
CA GLN A 25 16.85 -11.15 15.43
C GLN A 25 17.27 -10.03 14.47
N PHE A 26 16.30 -9.33 13.87
CA PHE A 26 16.57 -8.20 12.98
C PHE A 26 17.24 -7.05 13.72
N TYR A 27 16.72 -6.66 14.89
CA TYR A 27 17.35 -5.63 15.71
C TYR A 27 18.73 -6.05 16.21
N THR A 28 18.91 -7.33 16.55
CA THR A 28 20.23 -7.83 16.95
C THR A 28 21.23 -7.74 15.80
N GLU A 29 20.84 -8.14 14.58
CA GLU A 29 21.69 -8.03 13.39
C GLU A 29 21.95 -6.57 13.00
N ALA A 30 20.96 -5.69 13.10
CA ALA A 30 21.10 -4.26 12.79
C ALA A 30 22.06 -3.55 13.75
N ILE A 31 21.92 -3.80 15.05
CA ILE A 31 22.85 -3.32 16.10
C ILE A 31 24.27 -3.84 15.81
N MET A 32 24.40 -5.14 15.57
CA MET A 32 25.69 -5.77 15.25
C MET A 32 26.35 -5.16 14.01
N LYS A 33 25.58 -4.92 12.95
CA LYS A 33 26.06 -4.33 11.69
C LYS A 33 26.45 -2.86 11.83
N GLN A 34 25.75 -2.11 12.67
CA GLN A 34 26.09 -0.72 12.98
C GLN A 34 27.38 -0.62 13.83
N HIS A 35 27.53 -1.52 14.79
CA HIS A 35 28.77 -1.67 15.55
C HIS A 35 29.95 -2.09 14.67
N GLU A 36 29.74 -3.02 13.73
CA GLU A 36 30.75 -3.41 12.74
C GLU A 36 31.15 -2.21 11.85
N LYS A 37 30.18 -1.40 11.41
CA LYS A 37 30.43 -0.18 10.61
C LYS A 37 31.19 0.89 11.40
N ARG A 38 30.87 1.09 12.68
CA ARG A 38 31.60 2.01 13.57
C ARG A 38 33.03 1.52 13.84
N ARG A 39 33.22 0.21 14.01
CA ARG A 39 34.54 -0.43 14.13
C ARG A 39 35.37 -0.26 12.86
N GLN A 40 34.78 -0.44 11.67
CA GLN A 40 35.46 -0.21 10.40
C GLN A 40 35.86 1.27 10.23
N LYS A 41 34.98 2.21 10.60
CA LYS A 41 35.31 3.65 10.58
C LYS A 41 36.48 3.98 11.50
N LEU A 42 36.46 3.48 12.74
CA LEU A 42 37.57 3.68 13.70
C LEU A 42 38.87 3.01 13.24
N LEU A 43 38.79 1.86 12.56
CA LEU A 43 39.95 1.20 11.95
C LEU A 43 40.53 2.03 10.80
N MET A 44 39.69 2.65 9.96
CA MET A 44 40.17 3.56 8.92
C MET A 44 40.78 4.84 9.52
N GLU A 45 40.13 5.48 10.49
CA GLU A 45 40.71 6.65 11.18
C GLU A 45 42.04 6.31 11.87
N TYR A 46 42.17 5.09 12.42
CA TYR A 46 43.42 4.61 13.00
C TYR A 46 44.50 4.39 11.93
N GLN A 47 44.13 3.86 10.76
CA GLN A 47 45.04 3.71 9.62
C GLN A 47 45.46 5.06 9.02
N GLU A 48 44.56 6.04 8.93
CA GLU A 48 44.86 7.41 8.50
C GLU A 48 45.83 8.11 9.47
N LEU A 49 45.63 7.95 10.78
CA LEU A 49 46.57 8.48 11.79
C LEU A 49 47.94 7.80 11.74
N LEU A 50 47.99 6.49 11.43
CA LEU A 50 49.25 5.79 11.19
C LEU A 50 49.94 6.31 9.92
N HIS A 51 49.18 6.66 8.88
CA HIS A 51 49.70 7.22 7.64
C HIS A 51 50.25 8.64 7.85
N LEU A 52 49.53 9.50 8.58
CA LEU A 52 49.99 10.84 8.97
C LEU A 52 51.28 10.78 9.80
N LYS A 53 51.39 9.81 10.73
CA LYS A 53 52.61 9.56 11.49
C LYS A 53 53.77 9.03 10.63
N GLN A 54 53.49 8.40 9.49
CA GLN A 54 54.51 7.98 8.53
C GLN A 54 54.94 9.14 7.61
N GLU A 55 54.04 10.08 7.30
CA GLU A 55 54.32 11.28 6.50
C GLU A 55 55.11 12.34 7.30
N GLU A 56 54.82 12.54 8.59
CA GLU A 56 55.58 13.45 9.47
C GLU A 56 57.05 13.01 9.66
N ASN A 57 57.35 11.72 9.53
CA ASN A 57 58.71 11.18 9.57
C ASN A 57 59.54 11.44 8.29
N SER A 58 58.99 12.14 7.29
CA SER A 58 59.65 12.40 6.00
C SER A 58 60.05 13.86 5.75
N HIS A 59 59.97 14.74 6.77
CA HIS A 59 60.42 16.13 6.66
C HIS A 59 61.70 16.42 7.44
N THR A 60 62.61 17.12 6.76
CA THR A 60 63.99 17.45 7.16
C THR A 60 64.10 18.32 8.42
N PRO A 61 65.23 18.24 9.16
CA PRO A 61 65.29 18.65 10.55
C PRO A 61 65.70 20.12 10.72
N GLN A 62 64.85 20.94 11.31
CA GLN A 62 65.28 22.15 12.00
C GLN A 62 64.44 22.41 13.26
N SER A 63 65.16 22.68 14.36
CA SER A 63 64.67 23.19 15.65
C SER A 63 64.07 22.18 16.64
N ILE A 64 64.96 21.35 17.19
CA ILE A 64 64.77 20.59 18.43
C ILE A 64 64.56 21.57 19.60
N VAL A 65 63.45 21.39 20.33
CA VAL A 65 63.20 21.68 21.78
C VAL A 65 61.69 21.88 22.08
N GLN A 66 60.77 21.83 21.11
CA GLN A 66 59.32 21.84 21.39
C GLN A 66 58.52 20.58 20.96
N GLU A 67 59.13 19.61 20.29
CA GLU A 67 58.41 18.43 19.75
C GLU A 67 58.14 17.30 20.77
N GLU A 68 58.93 17.18 21.84
CA GLU A 68 58.77 16.10 22.83
C GLU A 68 57.43 16.18 23.59
N LYS A 69 56.84 17.37 23.74
CA LYS A 69 55.52 17.54 24.36
C LYS A 69 54.34 17.22 23.43
N LEU A 70 54.57 17.23 22.11
CA LEU A 70 53.53 16.99 21.10
C LEU A 70 53.43 15.50 20.77
N GLU A 71 54.54 14.77 20.77
CA GLU A 71 54.55 13.31 20.63
C GLU A 71 53.88 12.59 21.81
N ASP A 72 54.09 13.07 23.05
CA ASP A 72 53.42 12.51 24.23
C ASP A 72 51.90 12.76 24.23
N ALA A 73 51.47 13.92 23.73
CA ALA A 73 50.04 14.23 23.58
C ALA A 73 49.38 13.38 22.49
N GLN A 74 50.07 13.12 21.38
CA GLN A 74 49.55 12.25 20.31
C GLN A 74 49.56 10.77 20.72
N ASN A 75 50.61 10.28 21.37
CA ASN A 75 50.66 8.91 21.89
C ASN A 75 49.61 8.68 22.99
N SER A 76 49.34 9.68 23.82
CA SER A 76 48.23 9.67 24.78
C SER A 76 46.87 9.55 24.09
N LYS A 77 46.61 10.34 23.02
CA LYS A 77 45.37 10.23 22.21
C LYS A 77 45.22 8.85 21.54
N ILE A 78 46.31 8.26 21.05
CA ILE A 78 46.29 6.91 20.45
C ILE A 78 45.95 5.85 21.51
N ASN A 79 46.59 5.92 22.69
CA ASN A 79 46.30 5.00 23.79
C ASN A 79 44.87 5.16 24.34
N GLU A 80 44.36 6.38 24.43
CA GLU A 80 42.99 6.65 24.85
C GLU A 80 41.98 6.05 23.85
N LYS A 81 42.23 6.19 22.54
CA LYS A 81 41.42 5.53 21.49
C LYS A 81 41.52 4.01 21.56
N LEU A 82 42.70 3.44 21.82
CA LEU A 82 42.90 1.99 21.98
C LEU A 82 42.12 1.44 23.20
N ILE A 83 42.12 2.16 24.31
CA ILE A 83 41.36 1.82 25.51
C ILE A 83 39.86 1.91 25.22
N LYS A 84 39.39 2.94 24.51
CA LYS A 84 37.99 3.05 24.08
C LYS A 84 37.57 1.87 23.19
N VAL A 85 38.43 1.43 22.27
CA VAL A 85 38.16 0.24 21.42
C VAL A 85 38.10 -1.05 22.23
N LYS A 86 39.02 -1.25 23.19
CA LYS A 86 38.98 -2.42 24.08
C LYS A 86 37.72 -2.44 24.95
N LYS A 87 37.33 -1.28 25.50
CA LYS A 87 36.12 -1.13 26.30
C LYS A 87 34.86 -1.41 25.49
N LEU A 88 34.77 -0.89 24.25
CA LEU A 88 33.67 -1.21 23.32
C LEU A 88 33.59 -2.69 22.97
N ASN A 89 34.73 -3.37 22.76
CA ASN A 89 34.73 -4.82 22.49
C ASN A 89 34.25 -5.63 23.71
N GLN A 90 34.60 -5.20 24.92
CA GLN A 90 34.15 -5.83 26.16
C GLN A 90 32.64 -5.59 26.37
N GLU A 91 32.16 -4.36 26.19
CA GLU A 91 30.74 -4.00 26.24
C GLU A 91 29.91 -4.81 25.22
N GLN A 92 30.45 -5.05 24.01
CA GLN A 92 29.80 -5.94 23.03
C GLN A 92 29.73 -7.40 23.47
N GLN A 93 30.79 -7.93 24.09
CA GLN A 93 30.77 -9.29 24.63
C GLN A 93 29.74 -9.41 25.77
N GLU A 94 29.68 -8.42 26.65
CA GLU A 94 28.71 -8.35 27.74
C GLU A 94 27.27 -8.21 27.21
N GLN A 95 27.04 -7.36 26.21
CA GLN A 95 25.73 -7.23 25.55
C GLN A 95 25.32 -8.52 24.84
N LYS A 96 26.24 -9.23 24.17
CA LYS A 96 25.96 -10.54 23.55
C LYS A 96 25.59 -11.60 24.59
N LEU A 97 26.30 -11.63 25.72
CA LEU A 97 25.98 -12.54 26.83
C LEU A 97 24.63 -12.19 27.48
N LEU A 98 24.31 -10.90 27.63
CA LEU A 98 23.02 -10.43 28.15
C LEU A 98 21.88 -10.82 27.20
N LEU A 99 22.04 -10.62 25.89
CA LEU A 99 21.06 -11.02 24.88
C LEU A 99 20.86 -12.53 24.83
N TYR A 100 21.94 -13.31 24.97
CA TYR A 100 21.85 -14.76 25.07
C TYR A 100 21.08 -15.21 26.31
N SER A 101 21.32 -14.57 27.46
CA SER A 101 20.59 -14.79 28.71
C SER A 101 19.10 -14.43 28.59
N GLN A 102 18.77 -13.26 28.04
CA GLN A 102 17.39 -12.83 27.79
C GLN A 102 16.66 -13.79 26.83
N LYS A 103 17.34 -14.25 25.76
CA LYS A 103 16.80 -15.24 24.82
C LYS A 103 16.54 -16.58 25.52
N GLN A 104 17.43 -17.03 26.41
CA GLN A 104 17.19 -18.22 27.22
C GLN A 104 15.98 -18.04 28.16
N GLN A 105 15.84 -16.91 28.84
CA GLN A 105 14.69 -16.62 29.70
C GLN A 105 13.36 -16.58 28.93
N LEU A 106 13.36 -15.98 27.73
CA LEU A 106 12.21 -15.97 26.82
C LEU A 106 11.84 -17.38 26.34
N ILE A 107 12.84 -18.19 25.97
CA ILE A 107 12.64 -19.61 25.59
C ILE A 107 12.06 -20.41 26.76
N GLU A 108 12.57 -20.21 27.98
CA GLU A 108 12.05 -20.87 29.18
C GLU A 108 10.63 -20.42 29.53
N SER A 109 10.34 -19.11 29.45
CA SER A 109 9.00 -18.56 29.65
C SER A 109 8.01 -19.12 28.63
N ARG A 110 8.40 -19.16 27.35
CA ARG A 110 7.58 -19.74 26.28
C ARG A 110 7.40 -21.24 26.44
N ARG A 111 8.42 -21.98 26.90
CA ARG A 111 8.29 -23.41 27.25
C ARG A 111 7.30 -23.63 28.40
N LYS A 112 7.33 -22.79 29.44
CA LYS A 112 6.36 -22.83 30.55
C LYS A 112 4.95 -22.51 30.07
N GLN A 113 4.79 -21.51 29.20
CA GLN A 113 3.49 -21.14 28.61
C GLN A 113 2.94 -22.25 27.69
N ILE A 114 3.77 -22.84 26.83
CA ILE A 114 3.36 -23.98 25.99
C ILE A 114 2.98 -25.18 26.86
N SER A 115 3.68 -25.40 27.99
CA SER A 115 3.35 -26.45 28.94
C SER A 115 1.98 -26.20 29.59
N SER A 116 1.71 -24.98 30.08
CA SER A 116 0.42 -24.64 30.68
C SER A 116 -0.73 -24.65 29.67
N GLU A 117 -0.51 -24.22 28.43
CA GLU A 117 -1.49 -24.35 27.34
C GLU A 117 -1.79 -25.80 27.00
N ARG A 118 -0.78 -26.69 27.01
CA ARG A 118 -0.97 -28.14 26.80
C ARG A 118 -1.76 -28.76 27.94
N GLU A 119 -1.50 -28.33 29.18
CA GLU A 119 -2.20 -28.78 30.38
C GLU A 119 -3.66 -28.31 30.39
N LEU A 120 -3.91 -27.05 30.04
CA LEU A 120 -5.26 -26.50 29.87
C LEU A 120 -6.04 -27.24 28.77
N LYS A 121 -5.41 -27.52 27.62
CA LYS A 121 -6.02 -28.30 26.54
C LYS A 121 -6.29 -29.75 26.96
N ALA A 122 -5.42 -30.34 27.78
CA ALA A 122 -5.65 -31.67 28.35
C ALA A 122 -6.85 -31.67 29.31
N GLN A 123 -6.95 -30.67 30.19
CA GLN A 123 -8.10 -30.49 31.10
C GLN A 123 -9.41 -30.24 30.33
N GLN A 124 -9.39 -29.37 29.31
CA GLN A 124 -10.57 -29.13 28.46
C GLN A 124 -11.00 -30.40 27.72
N LYS A 125 -10.05 -31.20 27.24
CA LYS A 125 -10.32 -32.50 26.62
C LYS A 125 -10.92 -33.49 27.63
N GLU A 126 -10.39 -33.53 28.85
CA GLU A 126 -10.91 -34.38 29.94
C GLU A 126 -12.35 -33.97 30.34
N ILE A 127 -12.65 -32.67 30.41
CA ILE A 127 -14.01 -32.16 30.64
C ILE A 127 -14.94 -32.56 29.48
N LEU A 128 -14.47 -32.48 28.23
CA LEU A 128 -15.26 -32.88 27.07
C LEU A 128 -15.53 -34.39 27.05
N ASP A 129 -14.52 -35.19 27.40
CA ASP A 129 -14.61 -36.65 27.42
C ASP A 129 -15.47 -37.13 28.60
N THR A 130 -15.41 -36.48 29.77
CA THR A 130 -16.34 -36.74 30.89
C THR A 130 -17.77 -36.35 30.54
N SER A 131 -18.00 -35.20 29.91
CA SER A 131 -19.33 -34.80 29.42
C SER A 131 -19.91 -35.79 28.40
N ARG A 132 -19.08 -36.29 27.46
CA ARG A 132 -19.47 -37.35 26.51
C ARG A 132 -19.78 -38.67 27.22
N MET A 133 -19.01 -39.02 28.24
CA MET A 133 -19.23 -40.24 29.03
C MET A 133 -20.54 -40.15 29.84
N GLU A 134 -20.83 -39.01 30.45
CA GLU A 134 -22.10 -38.76 31.13
C GLU A 134 -23.29 -38.81 30.17
N GLN A 135 -23.16 -38.23 28.97
CA GLN A 135 -24.19 -38.31 27.95
C GLN A 135 -24.41 -39.76 27.49
N ALA A 136 -23.33 -40.53 27.33
CA ALA A 136 -23.41 -41.96 27.01
C ALA A 136 -24.10 -42.75 28.14
N GLN A 137 -23.82 -42.44 29.41
CA GLN A 137 -24.50 -43.03 30.56
C GLN A 137 -25.99 -42.67 30.60
N ARG A 138 -26.37 -41.40 30.39
CA ARG A 138 -27.77 -40.97 30.31
C ARG A 138 -28.51 -41.72 29.20
N ASN A 139 -27.90 -41.83 28.03
CA ASN A 139 -28.46 -42.60 26.92
C ASN A 139 -28.62 -44.09 27.28
N ARG A 140 -27.65 -44.68 27.99
CA ARG A 140 -27.71 -46.09 28.44
C ARG A 140 -28.83 -46.31 29.46
N VAL A 141 -29.00 -45.41 30.42
CA VAL A 141 -30.10 -45.45 31.41
C VAL A 141 -31.45 -45.32 30.71
N GLN A 142 -31.57 -44.41 29.75
CA GLN A 142 -32.80 -44.25 28.97
C GLN A 142 -33.13 -45.51 28.16
N LEU A 143 -32.11 -46.15 27.55
CA LEU A 143 -32.26 -47.42 26.85
C LEU A 143 -32.68 -48.56 27.79
N GLN A 144 -32.10 -48.63 28.98
CA GLN A 144 -32.50 -49.61 30.01
C GLN A 144 -33.94 -49.41 30.45
N LYS A 145 -34.35 -48.16 30.70
CA LYS A 145 -35.75 -47.82 31.04
C LYS A 145 -36.71 -48.23 29.93
N MET A 146 -36.42 -47.90 28.68
CA MET A 146 -37.25 -48.34 27.54
C MET A 146 -37.31 -49.88 27.43
N THR A 147 -36.23 -50.57 27.80
CA THR A 147 -36.19 -52.04 27.78
C THR A 147 -37.04 -52.62 28.91
N GLN A 148 -36.99 -52.04 30.11
CA GLN A 148 -37.84 -52.41 31.24
C GLN A 148 -39.32 -52.13 30.94
N ASP A 149 -39.67 -50.95 30.45
CA ASP A 149 -41.04 -50.61 30.04
C ASP A 149 -41.58 -51.60 29.00
N LYS A 150 -40.72 -52.05 28.08
CA LYS A 150 -41.08 -53.06 27.07
C LYS A 150 -41.28 -54.45 27.70
N GLN A 151 -40.49 -54.81 28.70
CA GLN A 151 -40.67 -56.05 29.46
C GLN A 151 -41.93 -56.00 30.33
N GLU A 152 -42.22 -54.89 30.99
CA GLU A 152 -43.44 -54.69 31.77
C GLU A 152 -44.69 -54.73 30.88
N LYS A 153 -44.67 -54.08 29.71
CA LYS A 153 -45.75 -54.20 28.72
C LYS A 153 -45.96 -55.63 28.26
N ARG A 154 -44.88 -56.41 28.10
CA ARG A 154 -44.98 -57.85 27.78
C ARG A 154 -45.56 -58.64 28.94
N LYS A 155 -45.19 -58.32 30.18
CA LYS A 155 -45.70 -58.96 31.40
C LYS A 155 -47.19 -58.66 31.58
N MET A 156 -47.61 -57.40 31.49
CA MET A 156 -49.02 -57.01 31.52
C MET A 156 -49.83 -57.65 30.39
N SER A 157 -49.26 -57.75 29.18
CA SER A 157 -49.91 -58.48 28.08
C SER A 157 -50.04 -59.97 28.35
N TYR A 158 -49.10 -60.58 29.07
CA TYR A 158 -49.14 -61.98 29.46
C TYR A 158 -50.17 -62.20 30.58
N ASP A 159 -50.17 -61.36 31.60
CA ASP A 159 -51.11 -61.41 32.73
C ASP A 159 -52.55 -61.17 32.25
N ALA A 160 -52.77 -60.23 31.32
CA ALA A 160 -54.07 -60.03 30.68
C ALA A 160 -54.53 -61.24 29.86
N LYS A 161 -53.60 -61.95 29.20
CA LYS A 161 -53.90 -63.22 28.52
C LYS A 161 -54.21 -64.32 29.53
N LEU A 162 -53.52 -64.35 30.66
CA LEU A 162 -53.72 -65.33 31.74
C LEU A 162 -55.10 -65.14 32.40
N GLN A 163 -55.46 -63.90 32.77
CA GLN A 163 -56.79 -63.55 33.27
C GLN A 163 -57.89 -63.91 32.26
N LYS A 164 -57.67 -63.64 30.98
CA LYS A 164 -58.61 -64.04 29.93
C LYS A 164 -58.78 -65.57 29.85
N LEU A 165 -57.70 -66.33 30.08
CA LEU A 165 -57.71 -67.78 30.07
C LEU A 165 -58.39 -68.36 31.33
N GLU A 166 -58.20 -67.72 32.49
CA GLU A 166 -58.91 -68.06 33.73
C GLU A 166 -60.40 -67.75 33.64
N LEU A 167 -60.80 -66.63 33.05
CA LEU A 167 -62.20 -66.32 32.73
C LEU A 167 -62.80 -67.36 31.76
N TYR A 168 -62.02 -67.82 30.77
CA TYR A 168 -62.43 -68.91 29.88
C TYR A 168 -62.59 -70.25 30.60
N ARG A 169 -61.73 -70.56 31.59
CA ARG A 169 -61.87 -71.75 32.44
C ARG A 169 -63.07 -71.65 33.38
N GLN A 170 -63.33 -70.48 33.98
CA GLN A 170 -64.51 -70.26 34.82
C GLN A 170 -65.80 -70.36 34.00
N ALA A 171 -65.81 -69.87 32.75
CA ALA A 171 -66.94 -70.01 31.83
C ALA A 171 -67.19 -71.47 31.40
N GLN A 172 -66.19 -72.36 31.47
CA GLN A 172 -66.36 -73.79 31.18
C GLN A 172 -67.10 -74.58 32.27
N TYR A 173 -67.33 -74.00 33.46
CA TYR A 173 -68.04 -74.67 34.56
C TYR A 173 -69.57 -74.43 34.57
N ILE A 174 -70.14 -73.65 33.64
CA ILE A 174 -71.56 -73.23 33.70
C ILE A 174 -72.45 -73.79 32.55
N ALA A 175 -71.92 -74.49 31.55
CA ALA A 175 -72.75 -74.92 30.41
C ALA A 175 -72.69 -76.44 30.12
N PRO A 176 -73.82 -77.17 30.15
CA PRO A 176 -73.87 -78.56 29.73
C PRO A 176 -73.70 -78.67 28.21
N ARG A 177 -72.82 -79.59 27.80
CA ARG A 177 -72.53 -79.94 26.42
C ARG A 177 -73.78 -80.39 25.66
N LYS A 178 -73.96 -79.91 24.43
CA LYS A 178 -73.76 -80.72 23.20
C LYS A 178 -74.04 -79.90 21.92
N THR A 179 -73.22 -80.15 20.89
CA THR A 179 -73.44 -79.90 19.44
C THR A 179 -73.27 -78.50 18.81
N ARG A 180 -72.45 -77.58 19.36
CA ARG A 180 -72.02 -76.38 18.61
C ARG A 180 -70.52 -76.04 18.68
N PHE A 181 -69.71 -76.86 19.32
CA PHE A 181 -68.31 -76.51 19.59
C PHE A 181 -67.43 -76.58 18.32
N ASP A 182 -67.63 -77.57 17.45
CA ASP A 182 -66.79 -77.76 16.27
C ASP A 182 -66.99 -76.67 15.21
N ASP A 183 -68.22 -76.18 15.06
CA ASP A 183 -68.55 -75.11 14.10
C ASP A 183 -68.03 -73.74 14.58
N THR A 184 -67.96 -73.55 15.90
CA THR A 184 -67.40 -72.33 16.51
C THR A 184 -65.87 -72.34 16.48
N MET A 185 -65.26 -73.52 16.64
CA MET A 185 -63.81 -73.66 16.58
C MET A 185 -63.27 -73.55 15.15
N ALA A 186 -64.02 -74.03 14.16
CA ALA A 186 -63.71 -73.81 12.74
C ALA A 186 -63.82 -72.32 12.34
N ARG A 187 -64.84 -71.58 12.84
CA ARG A 187 -64.94 -70.13 12.63
C ARG A 187 -63.84 -69.36 13.34
N TYR A 188 -63.44 -69.80 14.53
CA TYR A 188 -62.33 -69.18 15.26
C TYR A 188 -61.00 -69.42 14.54
N GLN A 189 -60.74 -70.64 14.05
CA GLN A 189 -59.56 -70.96 13.25
C GLN A 189 -59.49 -70.14 11.96
N ARG A 190 -60.61 -70.05 11.20
CA ARG A 190 -60.68 -69.15 10.04
C ARG A 190 -60.45 -67.69 10.41
N SER A 191 -61.04 -67.18 11.50
CA SER A 191 -60.80 -65.80 11.96
C SER A 191 -59.35 -65.53 12.38
N VAL A 192 -58.66 -66.54 12.92
CA VAL A 192 -57.23 -66.45 13.26
C VAL A 192 -56.37 -66.50 12.01
N GLU A 193 -56.73 -67.31 11.01
CA GLU A 193 -56.05 -67.38 9.71
C GLU A 193 -56.26 -66.12 8.87
N ASP A 194 -57.46 -65.56 8.85
CA ASP A 194 -57.77 -64.28 8.20
C ASP A 194 -57.00 -63.13 8.86
N ARG A 195 -56.88 -63.12 10.20
CA ARG A 195 -56.04 -62.15 10.91
C ARG A 195 -54.56 -62.33 10.60
N LYS A 196 -54.07 -63.57 10.52
CA LYS A 196 -52.69 -63.84 10.09
C LYS A 196 -52.45 -63.37 8.65
N GLN A 197 -53.40 -63.54 7.75
CA GLN A 197 -53.29 -63.03 6.39
C GLN A 197 -53.32 -61.51 6.35
N GLN A 198 -54.23 -60.85 7.10
CA GLN A 198 -54.27 -59.40 7.21
C GLN A 198 -52.99 -58.81 7.81
N ASP A 199 -52.43 -59.43 8.84
CA ASP A 199 -51.17 -58.98 9.45
C ASP A 199 -49.99 -59.21 8.50
N LYS A 200 -50.00 -60.31 7.75
CA LYS A 200 -49.00 -60.57 6.70
C LYS A 200 -49.10 -59.56 5.55
N GLU A 201 -50.30 -59.14 5.19
CA GLU A 201 -50.53 -58.10 4.19
C GLU A 201 -50.18 -56.70 4.70
N ARG A 202 -50.43 -56.40 5.99
CA ARG A 202 -49.96 -55.17 6.65
C ARG A 202 -48.44 -55.09 6.71
N LEU A 203 -47.78 -56.20 7.04
CA LEU A 203 -46.32 -56.31 6.99
C LEU A 203 -45.80 -56.08 5.57
N ARG A 204 -46.44 -56.69 4.56
CA ARG A 204 -46.08 -56.47 3.15
C ARG A 204 -46.25 -55.01 2.72
N LYS A 205 -47.34 -54.34 3.14
CA LYS A 205 -47.58 -52.90 2.87
C LYS A 205 -46.59 -51.99 3.60
N LEU A 206 -46.17 -52.37 4.80
CA LEU A 206 -45.12 -51.66 5.55
C LEU A 206 -43.75 -51.87 4.91
N GLU A 207 -43.42 -53.08 4.46
CA GLU A 207 -42.21 -53.37 3.70
C GLU A 207 -42.19 -52.61 2.38
N GLU A 208 -43.28 -52.61 1.61
CA GLU A 208 -43.41 -51.80 0.39
C GLU A 208 -43.33 -50.29 0.67
N SER A 209 -43.88 -49.81 1.78
CA SER A 209 -43.77 -48.40 2.17
C SER A 209 -42.36 -48.03 2.63
N LEU A 210 -41.68 -48.93 3.33
CA LEU A 210 -40.29 -48.77 3.75
C LEU A 210 -39.35 -48.82 2.54
N GLU A 211 -39.63 -49.69 1.57
CA GLU A 211 -38.89 -49.80 0.30
C GLU A 211 -39.14 -48.57 -0.57
N LYS A 212 -40.38 -48.06 -0.65
CA LYS A 212 -40.70 -46.77 -1.30
C LYS A 212 -40.03 -45.59 -0.61
N ALA A 213 -40.02 -45.55 0.72
CA ALA A 213 -39.35 -44.50 1.50
C ALA A 213 -37.82 -44.55 1.34
N ASN A 214 -37.24 -45.76 1.31
CA ASN A 214 -35.82 -45.98 1.05
C ASN A 214 -35.47 -45.67 -0.40
N SER A 215 -36.36 -45.94 -1.37
CA SER A 215 -36.18 -45.53 -2.78
C SER A 215 -36.25 -44.01 -2.95
N LYS A 216 -37.13 -43.31 -2.21
CA LYS A 216 -37.20 -41.84 -2.21
C LYS A 216 -35.99 -41.20 -1.52
N LYS A 217 -35.52 -41.77 -0.40
CA LYS A 217 -34.27 -41.32 0.24
C LYS A 217 -33.06 -41.54 -0.65
N THR A 218 -32.96 -42.71 -1.28
CA THR A 218 -31.86 -42.98 -2.22
C THR A 218 -31.96 -42.13 -3.47
N SER A 219 -33.17 -41.89 -4.02
CA SER A 219 -33.40 -40.96 -5.13
C SER A 219 -33.00 -39.53 -4.76
N ASN A 220 -33.40 -39.00 -3.60
CA ASN A 220 -33.00 -37.67 -3.15
C ASN A 220 -31.49 -37.57 -2.90
N ILE A 221 -30.86 -38.61 -2.34
CA ILE A 221 -29.40 -38.65 -2.15
C ILE A 221 -28.69 -38.71 -3.52
N ILE A 222 -29.22 -39.46 -4.48
CA ILE A 222 -28.70 -39.53 -5.85
C ILE A 222 -28.88 -38.18 -6.55
N GLU A 223 -30.00 -37.49 -6.35
CA GLU A 223 -30.29 -36.19 -6.96
C GLU A 223 -29.43 -35.07 -6.36
N ILE A 224 -29.21 -35.07 -5.04
CA ILE A 224 -28.26 -34.16 -4.36
C ILE A 224 -26.83 -34.43 -4.84
N LYS A 225 -26.42 -35.70 -4.91
CA LYS A 225 -25.10 -36.07 -5.45
C LYS A 225 -24.97 -35.70 -6.93
N ARG A 226 -26.03 -35.84 -7.73
CA ARG A 226 -26.07 -35.47 -9.15
C ARG A 226 -25.98 -33.96 -9.33
N LYS A 227 -26.67 -33.16 -8.50
CA LYS A 227 -26.56 -31.68 -8.51
C LYS A 227 -25.15 -31.23 -8.10
N SER A 228 -24.59 -31.83 -7.06
CA SER A 228 -23.21 -31.56 -6.61
C SER A 228 -22.17 -31.94 -7.68
N LEU A 229 -22.33 -33.08 -8.36
CA LEU A 229 -21.49 -33.46 -9.50
C LEU A 229 -21.65 -32.52 -10.70
N LEU A 230 -22.87 -32.05 -10.98
CA LEU A 230 -23.12 -31.07 -12.05
C LEU A 230 -22.50 -29.71 -11.75
N GLU A 231 -22.49 -29.26 -10.49
CA GLU A 231 -21.77 -28.05 -10.08
C GLU A 231 -20.25 -28.24 -10.17
N GLN A 232 -19.73 -29.38 -9.73
CA GLN A 232 -18.31 -29.71 -9.90
C GLN A 232 -17.88 -29.72 -11.36
N LEU A 233 -18.67 -30.36 -12.25
CA LEU A 233 -18.40 -30.35 -13.68
C LEU A 233 -18.48 -28.95 -14.30
N LYS A 234 -19.38 -28.08 -13.84
CA LYS A 234 -19.43 -26.67 -14.28
C LYS A 234 -18.19 -25.88 -13.84
N ILE A 235 -17.69 -26.15 -12.62
CA ILE A 235 -16.47 -25.53 -12.11
C ILE A 235 -15.25 -26.05 -12.88
N GLU A 236 -15.17 -27.35 -13.13
CA GLU A 236 -14.10 -27.95 -13.95
C GLU A 236 -14.11 -27.44 -15.38
N ASP A 237 -15.28 -27.32 -16.03
CA ASP A 237 -15.40 -26.70 -17.36
C ASP A 237 -14.98 -25.23 -17.34
N ALA A 238 -15.31 -24.48 -16.27
CA ALA A 238 -14.88 -23.09 -16.13
C ALA A 238 -13.36 -22.97 -15.94
N LEU A 239 -12.76 -23.85 -15.13
CA LEU A 239 -11.31 -23.92 -14.92
C LEU A 239 -10.58 -24.35 -16.19
N PHE A 240 -11.08 -25.37 -16.89
CA PHE A 240 -10.55 -25.84 -18.16
C PHE A 240 -10.61 -24.74 -19.23
N ASN A 241 -11.72 -24.01 -19.34
CA ASN A 241 -11.84 -22.88 -20.26
C ASN A 241 -10.92 -21.71 -19.88
N ARG A 242 -10.71 -21.47 -18.57
CA ARG A 242 -9.76 -20.46 -18.07
C ARG A 242 -8.32 -20.84 -18.40
N GLU A 243 -7.94 -22.10 -18.22
CA GLU A 243 -6.62 -22.63 -18.54
C GLU A 243 -6.37 -22.58 -20.05
N ARG A 244 -7.37 -22.93 -20.87
CA ARG A 244 -7.33 -22.81 -22.33
C ARG A 244 -7.17 -21.35 -22.79
N SER A 245 -7.87 -20.42 -22.15
CA SER A 245 -7.75 -18.97 -22.38
C SER A 245 -6.38 -18.44 -21.97
N TRP A 246 -5.85 -18.90 -20.83
CA TRP A 246 -4.51 -18.55 -20.35
C TRP A 246 -3.43 -19.07 -21.30
N HIS A 247 -3.52 -20.32 -21.76
CA HIS A 247 -2.62 -20.88 -22.77
C HIS A 247 -2.74 -20.14 -24.11
N ALA A 248 -3.94 -19.76 -24.55
CA ALA A 248 -4.12 -18.94 -25.75
C ALA A 248 -3.48 -17.54 -25.62
N LYS A 249 -3.61 -16.90 -24.44
CA LYS A 249 -2.94 -15.62 -24.14
C LYS A 249 -1.43 -15.76 -24.07
N LYS A 250 -0.92 -16.82 -23.43
CA LYS A 250 0.52 -17.15 -23.34
C LYS A 250 1.11 -17.41 -24.73
N ASN A 251 0.41 -18.15 -25.59
CA ASN A 251 0.84 -18.39 -26.97
C ASN A 251 0.83 -17.12 -27.81
N ARG A 252 -0.19 -16.24 -27.67
CA ARG A 252 -0.19 -14.92 -28.32
C ARG A 252 0.93 -14.00 -27.82
N LEU A 253 1.28 -14.08 -26.53
CA LEU A 253 2.41 -13.35 -25.96
C LEU A 253 3.75 -13.89 -26.48
N LEU A 254 3.89 -15.20 -26.62
CA LEU A 254 5.07 -15.83 -27.23
C LEU A 254 5.20 -15.48 -28.72
N GLU A 255 4.10 -15.46 -29.49
CA GLU A 255 4.09 -14.98 -30.87
C GLU A 255 4.46 -13.49 -30.95
N LYS A 256 3.94 -12.63 -30.06
CA LYS A 256 4.30 -11.22 -30.02
C LYS A 256 5.76 -10.97 -29.61
N LEU A 257 6.32 -11.81 -28.74
CA LEU A 257 7.73 -11.75 -28.33
C LEU A 257 8.68 -12.25 -29.43
N GLN A 258 8.25 -13.22 -30.25
CA GLN A 258 8.97 -13.62 -31.46
C GLN A 258 8.94 -12.54 -32.54
N VAL A 259 7.85 -11.77 -32.66
CA VAL A 259 7.76 -10.64 -33.62
C VAL A 259 8.55 -9.40 -33.13
N ARG A 260 8.76 -9.23 -31.82
CA ARG A 260 9.48 -8.07 -31.26
C ARG A 260 11.00 -8.21 -31.14
N THR A 261 11.57 -9.36 -31.47
CA THR A 261 13.02 -9.59 -31.47
C THR A 261 13.70 -9.34 -32.82
N GLU A 262 12.96 -8.87 -33.83
CA GLU A 262 13.48 -8.48 -35.16
C GLU A 262 13.36 -6.98 -35.47
N ILE A 263 13.49 -6.06 -34.50
CA ILE A 263 13.75 -4.65 -34.85
C ILE A 263 14.63 -4.01 -33.78
N VAL A 264 15.96 -4.17 -33.90
CA VAL A 264 16.98 -3.13 -33.67
C VAL A 264 18.31 -3.70 -34.18
N ARG A 265 18.85 -3.18 -35.29
CA ARG A 265 20.30 -2.91 -35.43
C ARG A 265 20.63 -2.03 -36.64
N LEU A 266 21.58 -1.11 -36.37
CA LEU A 266 22.13 -0.08 -37.23
C LEU A 266 22.96 -0.59 -38.42
N ASN A 267 22.93 0.23 -39.48
CA ASN A 267 23.88 0.49 -40.57
C ASN A 267 25.22 -0.28 -40.60
N GLN A 268 25.50 -1.00 -41.70
CA GLN A 268 26.63 -0.77 -42.62
C GLN A 268 26.65 -1.82 -43.77
N SER A 269 27.45 -1.51 -44.80
CA SER A 269 27.39 -1.84 -46.23
C SER A 269 27.95 -3.20 -46.73
N GLU A 270 27.31 -3.74 -47.79
CA GLU A 270 27.80 -4.68 -48.85
C GLU A 270 28.13 -6.17 -48.51
N PRO A 271 28.24 -7.09 -49.52
CA PRO A 271 27.20 -7.50 -50.46
C PRO A 271 26.86 -9.01 -50.41
N LYS A 272 25.64 -9.29 -50.87
CA LYS A 272 24.88 -10.55 -51.02
C LYS A 272 25.68 -11.86 -51.23
N LYS A 273 25.51 -12.81 -50.29
CA LYS A 273 25.58 -14.26 -50.54
C LYS A 273 24.25 -14.92 -50.13
N LYS A 274 23.69 -15.75 -51.02
CA LYS A 274 22.42 -16.48 -50.86
C LYS A 274 22.51 -17.48 -49.70
N PRO A 275 21.53 -17.54 -48.77
CA PRO A 275 21.49 -18.60 -47.78
C PRO A 275 20.75 -19.84 -48.32
N TYR A 276 21.25 -21.00 -47.92
CA TYR A 276 20.65 -22.33 -48.09
C TYR A 276 19.26 -22.43 -47.43
N PRO A 277 18.36 -23.30 -47.94
CA PRO A 277 17.03 -23.48 -47.35
C PRO A 277 17.10 -24.25 -46.02
N LEU A 278 16.69 -23.61 -44.94
CA LEU A 278 16.37 -24.26 -43.65
C LEU A 278 14.97 -24.92 -43.71
N PRO A 279 14.74 -25.97 -42.90
CA PRO A 279 13.72 -26.98 -43.17
C PRO A 279 12.33 -26.56 -42.73
N LYS A 280 11.33 -26.87 -43.56
CA LYS A 280 9.91 -26.65 -43.28
C LYS A 280 9.48 -27.46 -42.05
N PHE A 281 8.86 -26.79 -41.07
CA PHE A 281 8.23 -27.44 -39.94
C PHE A 281 7.10 -28.37 -40.41
N LEU A 282 7.21 -29.64 -40.04
CA LEU A 282 6.25 -30.69 -40.37
C LEU A 282 4.95 -30.53 -39.56
N CYS A 283 3.82 -30.80 -40.22
CA CYS A 283 2.50 -30.82 -39.62
C CYS A 283 2.39 -31.93 -38.55
N GLN A 284 1.56 -31.71 -37.53
CA GLN A 284 1.30 -32.63 -36.42
C GLN A 284 0.86 -34.06 -36.85
N LYS A 285 0.39 -34.24 -38.09
CA LYS A 285 0.10 -35.55 -38.70
C LYS A 285 1.37 -36.33 -39.08
N ASP A 286 2.40 -35.64 -39.55
CA ASP A 286 3.67 -36.26 -39.97
C ASP A 286 4.55 -36.62 -38.77
N GLN A 287 4.43 -35.86 -37.67
CA GLN A 287 5.11 -36.14 -36.41
C GLN A 287 4.61 -37.44 -35.75
N ARG A 288 3.32 -37.79 -35.91
CA ARG A 288 2.78 -39.08 -35.45
C ARG A 288 3.28 -40.26 -36.30
N LYS A 289 3.51 -40.04 -37.60
CA LYS A 289 4.07 -41.05 -38.49
C LYS A 289 5.56 -41.28 -38.20
N ALA A 290 6.31 -40.22 -37.93
CA ALA A 290 7.71 -40.30 -37.52
C ALA A 290 7.89 -41.04 -36.18
N ASN A 291 7.04 -40.74 -35.18
CA ASN A 291 7.10 -41.42 -33.88
C ASN A 291 6.69 -42.91 -33.95
N SER A 292 5.74 -43.26 -34.82
CA SER A 292 5.41 -44.67 -35.10
C SER A 292 6.56 -45.41 -35.77
N THR A 293 7.30 -44.73 -36.66
CA THR A 293 8.43 -45.33 -37.38
C THR A 293 9.63 -45.50 -36.46
N ALA A 294 9.87 -44.55 -35.55
CA ALA A 294 10.90 -44.64 -34.52
C ALA A 294 10.65 -45.77 -33.52
N LEU A 295 9.38 -46.02 -33.13
CA LEU A 295 9.00 -47.14 -32.28
C LEU A 295 9.19 -48.50 -32.96
N CYS A 296 8.93 -48.60 -34.27
CA CYS A 296 9.21 -49.82 -35.04
C CYS A 296 10.73 -50.07 -35.17
N TYR A 297 11.53 -49.01 -35.35
CA TYR A 297 12.99 -49.12 -35.43
C TYR A 297 13.61 -49.54 -34.09
N PHE A 298 13.10 -49.01 -32.98
CA PHE A 298 13.55 -49.38 -31.64
C PHE A 298 13.18 -50.83 -31.28
N ALA A 299 12.03 -51.31 -31.74
CA ALA A 299 11.62 -52.70 -31.58
C ALA A 299 12.48 -53.67 -32.41
N SER A 300 12.87 -53.32 -33.63
CA SER A 300 13.80 -54.15 -34.43
C SER A 300 15.20 -54.17 -33.83
N GLU A 301 15.68 -53.05 -33.28
CA GLU A 301 17.00 -52.95 -32.67
C GLU A 301 17.12 -53.80 -31.37
N ILE A 302 16.03 -53.95 -30.62
CA ILE A 302 15.97 -54.88 -29.47
C ILE A 302 16.00 -56.35 -29.91
N VAL A 303 15.34 -56.69 -31.01
CA VAL A 303 15.36 -58.06 -31.57
C VAL A 303 16.76 -58.40 -32.10
N ASP A 304 17.39 -57.47 -32.82
CA ASP A 304 18.76 -57.65 -33.32
C ASP A 304 19.80 -57.73 -32.19
N GLN A 305 19.63 -56.98 -31.10
CA GLN A 305 20.48 -57.08 -29.90
C GLN A 305 20.28 -58.39 -29.10
N LEU A 306 19.10 -59.01 -29.19
CA LEU A 306 18.83 -60.33 -28.59
C LEU A 306 19.37 -61.47 -29.46
N GLU A 307 19.43 -61.28 -30.78
CA GLU A 307 20.04 -62.24 -31.71
C GLU A 307 21.58 -62.14 -31.74
N SER A 308 22.16 -60.95 -31.50
CA SER A 308 23.62 -60.75 -31.50
C SER A 308 24.35 -61.29 -30.25
N LYS A 309 23.61 -61.76 -29.22
CA LYS A 309 24.19 -62.33 -27.98
C LYS A 309 24.23 -63.87 -27.93
N ARG A 310 23.89 -64.57 -29.01
CA ARG A 310 24.14 -66.02 -29.14
C ARG A 310 25.42 -66.29 -29.93
N ASN A 311 26.54 -66.19 -29.24
CA ASN A 311 27.81 -66.70 -29.72
C ASN A 311 27.80 -68.25 -29.71
N TYR A 312 28.17 -68.80 -30.86
CA TYR A 312 28.27 -70.20 -31.19
C TYR A 312 29.47 -70.87 -30.52
N GLN A 313 29.27 -72.09 -30.00
CA GLN A 313 30.25 -73.17 -30.15
C GLN A 313 29.54 -74.46 -30.57
N THR A 314 29.69 -74.73 -31.88
CA THR A 314 29.82 -76.05 -32.55
C THR A 314 28.90 -77.21 -32.16
N CYS A 315 27.99 -77.58 -33.06
CA CYS A 315 28.13 -78.82 -33.85
C CYS A 315 27.00 -78.99 -34.87
N ALA A 316 27.35 -78.87 -36.16
CA ALA A 316 26.49 -79.11 -37.31
C ALA A 316 26.36 -80.62 -37.64
N HIS A 317 26.12 -81.48 -36.64
CA HIS A 317 25.97 -82.93 -36.86
C HIS A 317 24.68 -83.55 -36.31
N LEU A 318 23.62 -82.76 -36.15
CA LEU A 318 22.34 -83.24 -35.61
C LEU A 318 21.09 -82.80 -36.41
N LYS A 319 21.20 -82.46 -37.70
CA LYS A 319 20.03 -82.07 -38.49
C LYS A 319 19.28 -83.20 -39.20
N ILE A 320 19.76 -84.45 -39.13
CA ILE A 320 19.03 -85.61 -39.67
C ILE A 320 18.42 -86.50 -38.57
N LYS A 321 18.97 -86.51 -37.33
CA LYS A 321 18.36 -87.22 -36.19
C LYS A 321 17.21 -86.49 -35.48
N TYR A 322 17.00 -85.19 -35.74
CA TYR A 322 15.95 -84.41 -35.07
C TYR A 322 14.53 -84.62 -35.63
N LYS A 323 14.38 -85.19 -36.83
CA LYS A 323 13.05 -85.55 -37.35
C LYS A 323 12.53 -86.87 -36.77
N GLU A 324 13.40 -87.83 -36.45
CA GLU A 324 12.98 -89.07 -35.79
C GLU A 324 12.75 -88.88 -34.28
N ILE A 325 13.52 -87.99 -33.62
CA ILE A 325 13.32 -87.66 -32.19
C ILE A 325 12.02 -86.86 -31.97
N ASN A 326 11.56 -86.05 -32.92
CA ASN A 326 10.29 -85.33 -32.78
C ASN A 326 9.05 -86.21 -32.97
N LEU A 327 9.15 -87.34 -33.68
CA LEU A 327 8.05 -88.30 -33.75
C LEU A 327 7.93 -89.10 -32.45
N LEU A 328 9.07 -89.47 -31.83
CA LEU A 328 9.11 -90.10 -30.51
C LEU A 328 8.73 -89.13 -29.38
N LYS A 329 9.09 -87.85 -29.46
CA LYS A 329 8.58 -86.80 -28.54
C LYS A 329 7.10 -86.53 -28.74
N LEU A 330 6.54 -86.63 -29.95
CA LEU A 330 5.09 -86.50 -30.14
C LEU A 330 4.34 -87.68 -29.51
N ILE A 331 4.85 -88.91 -29.64
CA ILE A 331 4.24 -90.10 -29.05
C ILE A 331 4.41 -90.13 -27.52
N ILE A 332 5.54 -89.67 -27.01
CA ILE A 332 5.79 -89.53 -25.56
C ILE A 332 5.00 -88.33 -24.98
N CYS A 333 4.87 -87.21 -25.69
CA CYS A 333 4.00 -86.11 -25.25
C CYS A 333 2.52 -86.49 -25.24
N PHE A 334 2.05 -87.42 -26.08
CA PHE A 334 0.65 -87.86 -26.04
C PHE A 334 0.34 -88.84 -24.89
N TYR A 335 1.34 -89.55 -24.33
CA TYR A 335 1.14 -90.46 -23.19
C TYR A 335 1.61 -89.89 -21.84
N ILE A 336 2.49 -88.89 -21.85
CA ILE A 336 2.94 -88.20 -20.64
C ILE A 336 2.00 -87.03 -20.26
N THR A 337 1.26 -86.43 -21.20
CA THR A 337 0.32 -85.34 -20.86
C THR A 337 -0.77 -85.74 -19.90
N ASP A 338 -1.29 -86.97 -19.97
CA ASP A 338 -2.44 -87.36 -19.16
C ASP A 338 -2.05 -87.63 -17.71
N MET A 339 -0.91 -88.28 -17.48
CA MET A 339 -0.38 -88.48 -16.13
C MET A 339 0.19 -87.19 -15.54
N ASP A 340 0.88 -86.37 -16.32
CA ASP A 340 1.36 -85.06 -15.84
C ASP A 340 0.17 -84.14 -15.52
N TYR A 341 -0.89 -84.16 -16.32
CA TYR A 341 -2.13 -83.42 -16.05
C TYR A 341 -2.84 -83.92 -14.78
N LEU A 342 -2.92 -85.25 -14.58
CA LEU A 342 -3.49 -85.83 -13.37
C LEU A 342 -2.61 -85.63 -12.13
N THR A 343 -1.29 -85.44 -12.29
CA THR A 343 -0.36 -85.20 -11.18
C THR A 343 -0.11 -83.72 -10.91
N GLN A 344 -0.63 -82.80 -11.73
CA GLN A 344 -0.66 -81.38 -11.41
C GLN A 344 -1.37 -81.14 -10.08
N ASP A 345 -0.82 -80.25 -9.25
CA ASP A 345 -1.40 -79.89 -7.96
C ASP A 345 -2.85 -79.40 -8.08
N GLU A 346 -3.21 -78.83 -9.23
CA GLU A 346 -4.57 -78.36 -9.53
C GLU A 346 -5.60 -79.50 -9.67
N VAL A 347 -5.21 -80.69 -10.14
CA VAL A 347 -6.12 -81.82 -10.33
C VAL A 347 -5.78 -82.94 -9.36
N GLY A 348 -4.53 -83.41 -9.39
CA GLY A 348 -4.01 -84.46 -8.52
C GLY A 348 -4.07 -84.09 -7.04
N GLY A 349 -3.73 -82.85 -6.70
CA GLY A 349 -3.82 -82.37 -5.32
C GLY A 349 -5.26 -82.33 -4.78
N ILE A 350 -6.23 -81.98 -5.64
CA ILE A 350 -7.67 -81.99 -5.28
C ILE A 350 -8.16 -83.43 -5.12
N VAL A 351 -7.83 -84.30 -6.08
CA VAL A 351 -8.21 -85.71 -6.03
C VAL A 351 -7.61 -86.39 -4.80
N ALA A 352 -6.33 -86.13 -4.49
CA ALA A 352 -5.67 -86.64 -3.29
C ALA A 352 -6.36 -86.18 -2.00
N LYS A 353 -6.75 -84.89 -1.90
CA LYS A 353 -7.52 -84.37 -0.75
C LYS A 353 -8.91 -85.01 -0.65
N GLY A 354 -9.57 -85.22 -1.78
CA GLY A 354 -10.87 -85.89 -1.83
C GLY A 354 -10.77 -87.35 -1.39
N LEU A 355 -9.74 -88.05 -1.84
CA LEU A 355 -9.44 -89.42 -1.44
C LEU A 355 -9.05 -89.51 0.04
N ALA A 356 -8.31 -88.54 0.57
CA ALA A 356 -8.00 -88.46 2.00
C ALA A 356 -9.26 -88.23 2.85
N ALA A 357 -10.16 -87.32 2.43
CA ALA A 357 -11.44 -87.10 3.10
C ALA A 357 -12.33 -88.35 3.04
N LEU A 358 -12.35 -89.03 1.89
CA LEU A 358 -13.04 -90.30 1.71
C LEU A 358 -12.52 -91.38 2.67
N TYR A 359 -11.19 -91.48 2.81
CA TYR A 359 -10.54 -92.45 3.70
C TYR A 359 -10.90 -92.24 5.18
N LEU A 360 -11.01 -90.98 5.61
CA LEU A 360 -11.35 -90.62 6.98
C LEU A 360 -12.82 -90.92 7.31
N GLU A 361 -13.75 -90.53 6.42
CA GLU A 361 -15.20 -90.59 6.67
C GLU A 361 -15.80 -92.00 6.43
N ARG A 362 -15.12 -92.84 5.64
CA ARG A 362 -15.52 -94.23 5.31
C ARG A 362 -17.01 -94.41 4.97
N PRO A 363 -17.55 -93.65 4.00
CA PRO A 363 -18.96 -93.71 3.64
C PRO A 363 -19.33 -95.03 2.96
N GLN A 364 -20.60 -95.44 3.10
CA GLN A 364 -21.11 -96.69 2.50
C GLN A 364 -21.03 -96.71 0.95
N PHE A 365 -21.12 -95.54 0.31
CA PHE A 365 -21.00 -95.37 -1.14
C PHE A 365 -19.81 -94.44 -1.49
N PRO A 366 -18.59 -94.99 -1.63
CA PRO A 366 -17.37 -94.18 -1.69
C PRO A 366 -17.22 -93.35 -2.96
N ILE A 367 -17.65 -93.87 -4.12
CA ILE A 367 -17.54 -93.15 -5.41
C ILE A 367 -18.52 -91.97 -5.44
N ASP A 368 -19.78 -92.19 -5.02
CA ASP A 368 -20.79 -91.13 -4.94
C ASP A 368 -20.39 -90.04 -3.94
N TYR A 369 -19.79 -90.43 -2.82
CA TYR A 369 -19.25 -89.49 -1.85
C TYR A 369 -18.12 -88.65 -2.45
N LEU A 370 -17.14 -89.28 -3.13
CA LEU A 370 -16.03 -88.56 -3.76
C LEU A 370 -16.53 -87.61 -4.86
N ALA A 371 -17.49 -88.03 -5.69
CA ALA A 371 -18.09 -87.18 -6.71
C ALA A 371 -18.82 -85.97 -6.10
N LYS A 372 -19.63 -86.18 -5.05
CA LYS A 372 -20.29 -85.08 -4.30
C LYS A 372 -19.27 -84.18 -3.61
N TRP A 373 -18.18 -84.75 -3.08
CA TRP A 373 -17.10 -83.99 -2.46
C TRP A 373 -16.39 -83.11 -3.48
N LEU A 374 -16.01 -83.63 -4.65
CA LEU A 374 -15.37 -82.87 -5.72
C LEU A 374 -16.29 -81.75 -6.23
N LEU A 375 -17.59 -82.01 -6.36
CA LEU A 375 -18.57 -81.01 -6.76
C LEU A 375 -18.68 -79.90 -5.68
N THR A 376 -18.78 -80.27 -4.41
CA THR A 376 -18.79 -79.34 -3.28
C THR A 376 -17.50 -78.53 -3.20
N TYR A 377 -16.35 -79.17 -3.42
CA TYR A 377 -15.03 -78.55 -3.42
C TYR A 377 -14.90 -77.53 -4.57
N SER A 378 -15.39 -77.87 -5.76
CA SER A 378 -15.43 -76.95 -6.90
C SER A 378 -16.33 -75.73 -6.64
N GLU A 379 -17.48 -75.92 -5.98
CA GLU A 379 -18.35 -74.83 -5.56
C GLU A 379 -17.69 -73.96 -4.49
N LEU A 380 -16.95 -74.57 -3.57
CA LEU A 380 -16.22 -73.89 -2.52
C LEU A 380 -15.08 -73.04 -3.11
N LEU A 381 -14.33 -73.56 -4.07
CA LEU A 381 -13.33 -72.80 -4.82
C LEU A 381 -13.94 -71.64 -5.60
N LYS A 382 -15.06 -71.86 -6.31
CA LYS A 382 -15.79 -70.77 -6.98
C LYS A 382 -16.23 -69.70 -5.99
N LYS A 383 -16.76 -70.09 -4.82
CA LYS A 383 -17.14 -69.16 -3.74
C LYS A 383 -15.93 -68.42 -3.18
N GLN A 384 -14.78 -69.08 -3.04
CA GLN A 384 -13.54 -68.48 -2.56
C GLN A 384 -12.98 -67.46 -3.55
N LYS A 385 -12.89 -67.82 -4.84
CA LYS A 385 -12.49 -66.90 -5.91
C LYS A 385 -13.42 -65.68 -6.01
N THR A 386 -14.74 -65.91 -5.91
CA THR A 386 -15.73 -64.81 -5.87
C THR A 386 -15.55 -63.92 -4.63
N ARG A 387 -15.13 -64.47 -3.47
CA ARG A 387 -14.82 -63.70 -2.27
C ARG A 387 -13.55 -62.85 -2.46
N GLU A 388 -12.51 -63.42 -3.06
CA GLU A 388 -11.25 -62.73 -3.37
C GLU A 388 -11.46 -61.60 -4.37
N GLU A 389 -12.19 -61.85 -5.47
CA GLU A 389 -12.57 -60.81 -6.44
C GLU A 389 -13.38 -59.69 -5.78
N ARG A 390 -14.37 -60.04 -4.93
CA ARG A 390 -15.12 -59.05 -4.16
C ARG A 390 -14.23 -58.27 -3.19
N GLN A 391 -13.21 -58.90 -2.62
CA GLN A 391 -12.27 -58.26 -1.71
C GLN A 391 -11.34 -57.29 -2.46
N GLN A 392 -10.82 -57.70 -3.62
CA GLN A 392 -10.05 -56.82 -4.51
C GLN A 392 -10.87 -55.62 -5.01
N VAL A 393 -12.15 -55.83 -5.37
CA VAL A 393 -13.06 -54.72 -5.75
C VAL A 393 -13.34 -53.79 -4.56
N LYS A 394 -13.43 -54.32 -3.33
CA LYS A 394 -13.55 -53.48 -2.13
C LYS A 394 -12.26 -52.69 -1.87
N GLU A 395 -11.11 -53.32 -1.99
CA GLU A 395 -9.81 -52.68 -1.77
C GLU A 395 -9.53 -51.58 -2.79
N THR A 396 -9.83 -51.82 -4.07
CA THR A 396 -9.74 -50.79 -5.12
C THR A 396 -10.68 -49.62 -4.85
N LYS A 397 -11.94 -49.87 -4.51
CA LYS A 397 -12.88 -48.80 -4.11
C LYS A 397 -12.45 -48.04 -2.86
N ILE A 398 -11.83 -48.71 -1.89
CA ILE A 398 -11.27 -48.06 -0.69
C ILE A 398 -10.08 -47.17 -1.09
N LYS A 399 -9.20 -47.63 -2.01
CA LYS A 399 -8.09 -46.82 -2.52
C LYS A 399 -8.59 -45.60 -3.29
N GLU A 400 -9.55 -45.77 -4.19
CA GLU A 400 -10.18 -44.68 -4.94
C GLU A 400 -10.85 -43.66 -4.01
N PHE A 401 -11.60 -44.13 -3.00
CA PHE A 401 -12.22 -43.26 -2.02
C PHE A 401 -11.17 -42.48 -1.21
N LYS A 402 -10.07 -43.11 -0.81
CA LYS A 402 -8.95 -42.44 -0.12
C LYS A 402 -8.35 -41.33 -0.97
N VAL A 403 -8.03 -41.61 -2.23
CA VAL A 403 -7.49 -40.59 -3.16
C VAL A 403 -8.47 -39.43 -3.35
N LEU A 404 -9.76 -39.71 -3.53
CA LEU A 404 -10.78 -38.66 -3.68
C LEU A 404 -10.90 -37.80 -2.40
N THR A 405 -10.85 -38.43 -1.21
CA THR A 405 -10.87 -37.69 0.05
C THR A 405 -9.63 -36.82 0.25
N GLU A 406 -8.46 -37.29 -0.18
CA GLU A 406 -7.21 -36.52 -0.14
C GLU A 406 -7.25 -35.33 -1.11
N GLN A 407 -7.80 -35.51 -2.32
CA GLN A 407 -8.00 -34.41 -3.28
C GLN A 407 -8.97 -33.34 -2.76
N LEU A 408 -10.09 -33.74 -2.16
CA LEU A 408 -11.05 -32.80 -1.56
C LEU A 408 -10.44 -32.06 -0.36
N ALA A 409 -9.63 -32.74 0.45
CA ALA A 409 -8.90 -32.11 1.55
C ALA A 409 -7.90 -31.09 1.03
N TYR A 410 -7.12 -31.44 -0.01
CA TYR A 410 -6.17 -30.54 -0.65
C TYR A 410 -6.84 -29.28 -1.22
N LEU A 411 -7.95 -29.43 -1.97
CA LEU A 411 -8.69 -28.29 -2.52
C LEU A 411 -9.27 -27.39 -1.42
N LYS A 412 -9.72 -27.98 -0.31
CA LYS A 412 -10.21 -27.22 0.84
C LYS A 412 -9.08 -26.46 1.54
N ASP A 413 -7.93 -27.09 1.75
CA ASP A 413 -6.76 -26.44 2.34
C ASP A 413 -6.23 -25.31 1.46
N GLU A 414 -6.20 -25.50 0.14
CA GLU A 414 -5.79 -24.46 -0.80
C GLU A 414 -6.78 -23.28 -0.82
N SER A 415 -8.09 -23.56 -0.77
CA SER A 415 -9.12 -22.53 -0.62
C SER A 415 -8.94 -21.74 0.67
N ASN A 416 -8.67 -22.42 1.80
CA ASN A 416 -8.44 -21.76 3.09
C ASN A 416 -7.17 -20.89 3.06
N ARG A 417 -6.11 -21.34 2.38
CA ARG A 417 -4.87 -20.56 2.21
C ARG A 417 -5.12 -19.27 1.43
N LEU A 418 -5.87 -19.36 0.32
CA LEU A 418 -6.23 -18.18 -0.47
C LEU A 418 -7.11 -17.22 0.33
N GLU A 419 -8.05 -17.73 1.13
CA GLU A 419 -8.89 -16.91 2.01
C GLU A 419 -8.06 -16.21 3.09
N ASN A 420 -7.13 -16.92 3.74
CA ASN A 420 -6.23 -16.32 4.73
C ASN A 420 -5.34 -15.24 4.11
N LEU A 421 -4.79 -15.48 2.92
CA LEU A 421 -3.98 -14.49 2.20
C LEU A 421 -4.81 -13.25 1.83
N GLN A 422 -6.10 -13.39 1.53
CA GLN A 422 -7.00 -12.25 1.32
C GLN A 422 -7.33 -11.50 2.61
N LYS A 423 -7.41 -12.20 3.75
CA LYS A 423 -7.59 -11.59 5.07
C LYS A 423 -6.34 -10.81 5.49
N GLU A 424 -5.16 -11.39 5.34
CA GLU A 424 -3.88 -10.72 5.63
C GLU A 424 -3.72 -9.45 4.78
N LYS A 425 -4.00 -9.52 3.47
CA LYS A 425 -3.99 -8.32 2.60
C LYS A 425 -5.03 -7.28 3.01
N HIS A 426 -6.15 -7.71 3.56
CA HIS A 426 -7.17 -6.80 4.07
C HIS A 426 -6.71 -6.12 5.35
N GLU A 427 -6.18 -6.87 6.31
CA GLU A 427 -5.63 -6.33 7.56
C GLU A 427 -4.48 -5.36 7.30
N GLN A 428 -3.56 -5.70 6.38
CA GLN A 428 -2.49 -4.80 5.93
C GLN A 428 -3.06 -3.51 5.33
N PHE A 429 -4.14 -3.59 4.55
CA PHE A 429 -4.80 -2.40 4.01
C PHE A 429 -5.45 -1.56 5.09
N LEU A 430 -6.14 -2.17 6.07
CA LEU A 430 -6.72 -1.46 7.21
C LEU A 430 -5.64 -0.73 8.03
N GLU A 431 -4.47 -1.35 8.18
CA GLU A 431 -3.35 -0.73 8.87
C GLU A 431 -2.75 0.42 8.04
N SER A 432 -2.69 0.28 6.72
CA SER A 432 -2.27 1.36 5.82
C SER A 432 -3.20 2.58 5.88
N ILE A 433 -4.51 2.40 6.13
CA ILE A 433 -5.44 3.51 6.38
C ILE A 433 -5.03 4.27 7.64
N LYS A 434 -4.76 3.57 8.75
CA LYS A 434 -4.40 4.21 10.02
C LYS A 434 -3.04 4.91 9.99
N GLN A 435 -2.10 4.36 9.25
CA GLN A 435 -0.73 4.88 9.16
C GLN A 435 -0.59 5.97 8.07
N ALA A 436 -1.64 6.23 7.30
CA ALA A 436 -1.59 7.21 6.23
C ALA A 436 -1.35 8.63 6.78
N LYS A 437 -0.20 9.21 6.44
CA LYS A 437 0.14 10.60 6.81
C LYS A 437 -0.73 11.62 6.06
N TYR A 438 -1.15 11.29 4.84
CA TYR A 438 -1.91 12.12 3.91
C TYR A 438 -3.06 11.30 3.33
N HIS A 439 -4.24 11.45 3.90
CA HIS A 439 -5.40 10.64 3.53
C HIS A 439 -5.96 10.99 2.15
N ASP A 440 -5.76 12.22 1.67
CA ASP A 440 -6.10 12.67 0.32
C ASP A 440 -5.25 11.97 -0.76
N GLU A 441 -3.94 11.85 -0.54
CA GLU A 441 -3.03 11.11 -1.42
C GLU A 441 -3.32 9.61 -1.35
N PHE A 442 -3.58 9.08 -0.15
CA PHE A 442 -3.96 7.69 0.04
C PHE A 442 -5.27 7.33 -0.70
N LEU A 443 -6.23 8.26 -0.73
CA LEU A 443 -7.50 8.11 -1.43
C LEU A 443 -7.29 7.97 -2.94
N SER A 444 -6.40 8.79 -3.51
CA SER A 444 -5.96 8.73 -4.92
C SER A 444 -5.24 7.42 -5.25
N ASP A 445 -4.20 7.10 -4.49
CA ASP A 445 -3.16 6.17 -4.93
C ASP A 445 -3.46 4.73 -4.55
N VAL A 446 -4.17 4.51 -3.45
CA VAL A 446 -4.33 3.17 -2.85
C VAL A 446 -5.81 2.80 -2.66
N PHE A 447 -6.61 3.69 -2.07
CA PHE A 447 -7.97 3.35 -1.63
C PHE A 447 -8.89 2.99 -2.81
N CYS A 448 -8.94 3.82 -3.86
CA CYS A 448 -9.79 3.56 -5.02
C CYS A 448 -9.41 2.23 -5.69
N ASP A 449 -8.13 2.05 -6.00
CA ASP A 449 -7.61 0.83 -6.65
C ASP A 449 -7.83 -0.42 -5.79
N TYR A 450 -7.71 -0.33 -4.45
CA TYR A 450 -7.99 -1.45 -3.55
C TYR A 450 -9.45 -1.88 -3.61
N VAL A 451 -10.38 -0.93 -3.46
CA VAL A 451 -11.83 -1.20 -3.52
C VAL A 451 -12.21 -1.78 -4.88
N ALA A 452 -11.70 -1.19 -5.96
CA ALA A 452 -11.93 -1.66 -7.32
C ALA A 452 -11.47 -3.11 -7.49
N ASN A 453 -10.26 -3.45 -7.05
CA ASN A 453 -9.69 -4.78 -7.19
C ASN A 453 -10.34 -5.84 -6.29
N ARG A 454 -10.64 -5.50 -5.02
CA ARG A 454 -11.24 -6.42 -4.05
C ARG A 454 -12.66 -6.82 -4.45
N PHE A 455 -13.48 -5.82 -4.80
CA PHE A 455 -14.91 -6.04 -5.08
C PHE A 455 -15.21 -6.17 -6.59
N ARG A 456 -14.20 -6.00 -7.45
CA ARG A 456 -14.29 -6.01 -8.93
C ARG A 456 -15.20 -4.93 -9.50
N VAL A 457 -15.24 -3.79 -8.83
CA VAL A 457 -16.08 -2.62 -9.17
C VAL A 457 -15.22 -1.52 -9.77
N ASN A 458 -15.84 -0.53 -10.39
CA ASN A 458 -15.19 0.75 -10.65
C ASN A 458 -15.34 1.64 -9.41
N SER A 459 -14.35 2.46 -9.07
CA SER A 459 -14.40 3.34 -7.91
C SER A 459 -13.83 4.72 -8.25
N TYR A 460 -14.46 5.77 -7.73
CA TYR A 460 -14.05 7.15 -7.96
C TYR A 460 -14.61 8.07 -6.87
N VAL A 461 -13.99 9.24 -6.72
CA VAL A 461 -14.31 10.22 -5.69
C VAL A 461 -14.68 11.55 -6.33
N CYS A 462 -15.79 12.12 -5.86
CA CYS A 462 -16.20 13.46 -6.19
C CYS A 462 -15.96 14.38 -4.99
N GLU A 463 -15.44 15.57 -5.20
CA GLU A 463 -15.31 16.63 -4.20
C GLU A 463 -16.33 17.73 -4.49
N LEU A 464 -17.07 18.17 -3.46
CA LEU A 464 -17.98 19.31 -3.59
C LEU A 464 -17.21 20.61 -3.33
N ASP A 465 -16.75 21.24 -4.41
CA ASP A 465 -16.00 22.49 -4.34
C ASP A 465 -16.52 23.51 -5.37
N PHE A 466 -16.09 24.75 -5.24
CA PHE A 466 -16.38 25.81 -6.21
C PHE A 466 -15.71 25.50 -7.56
N PRO A 467 -16.35 25.86 -8.69
CA PRO A 467 -15.80 25.59 -10.00
C PRO A 467 -14.46 26.32 -10.20
N LYS A 468 -13.47 25.58 -10.75
CA LYS A 468 -12.18 26.16 -11.12
C LYS A 468 -12.33 27.09 -12.33
N LYS A 469 -11.70 28.27 -12.27
CA LYS A 469 -11.61 29.24 -13.38
C LYS A 469 -10.20 29.24 -13.95
N GLU A 470 -10.08 29.45 -15.26
CA GLU A 470 -8.79 29.74 -15.87
C GLU A 470 -8.17 30.99 -15.25
N ILE A 471 -6.90 30.85 -14.85
CA ILE A 471 -6.15 31.87 -14.16
C ILE A 471 -5.65 32.89 -15.19
N ASP A 472 -6.16 34.12 -15.11
CA ASP A 472 -5.65 35.21 -15.94
C ASP A 472 -4.28 35.65 -15.41
N LEU A 473 -3.23 35.33 -16.16
CA LEU A 473 -1.86 35.67 -15.81
C LEU A 473 -1.61 37.19 -15.76
N ASN A 474 -2.49 38.01 -16.35
CA ASN A 474 -2.32 39.46 -16.40
C ASN A 474 -3.07 40.21 -15.28
N GLN A 475 -4.03 39.57 -14.59
CA GLN A 475 -4.77 40.19 -13.49
C GLN A 475 -4.11 39.91 -12.13
N GLU A 476 -4.52 40.67 -11.11
CA GLU A 476 -4.08 40.42 -9.74
C GLU A 476 -4.58 39.04 -9.27
N ASP A 477 -3.64 38.12 -9.27
CA ASP A 477 -3.91 36.70 -9.17
C ASP A 477 -3.68 36.27 -7.71
N ASP A 478 -4.71 36.45 -6.88
CA ASP A 478 -4.72 35.97 -5.49
C ASP A 478 -4.62 34.44 -5.42
N GLU A 479 -4.33 33.88 -4.26
CA GLU A 479 -4.25 32.44 -4.06
C GLU A 479 -5.56 31.75 -4.43
N ASN A 480 -6.68 32.44 -4.24
CA ASN A 480 -8.03 31.97 -4.57
C ASN A 480 -8.51 32.35 -5.97
N ALA A 481 -7.68 32.98 -6.82
CA ALA A 481 -8.10 33.40 -8.17
C ALA A 481 -8.47 32.24 -9.12
N HIS A 482 -8.03 31.03 -8.79
CA HIS A 482 -8.43 29.80 -9.48
C HIS A 482 -9.85 29.33 -9.09
N ILE A 483 -10.45 29.90 -8.05
CA ILE A 483 -11.74 29.51 -7.49
C ILE A 483 -12.79 30.55 -7.85
N ASN A 484 -13.87 30.14 -8.52
CA ASN A 484 -15.01 31.02 -8.76
C ASN A 484 -15.96 31.03 -7.56
N LEU A 485 -15.72 31.94 -6.61
CA LEU A 485 -16.53 32.11 -5.39
C LEU A 485 -17.97 32.57 -5.66
N GLU A 486 -18.24 33.19 -6.80
CA GLU A 486 -19.60 33.59 -7.21
C GLU A 486 -20.41 32.41 -7.76
N GLY A 487 -19.75 31.33 -8.16
CA GLY A 487 -20.38 30.11 -8.67
C GLY A 487 -20.99 29.25 -7.57
N THR A 488 -22.04 28.50 -7.89
CA THR A 488 -22.52 27.42 -7.03
C THR A 488 -21.52 26.26 -7.01
N LYS A 489 -21.30 25.67 -5.83
CA LYS A 489 -20.43 24.49 -5.67
C LYS A 489 -20.86 23.33 -6.57
N LEU A 490 -19.89 22.73 -7.25
CA LEU A 490 -20.06 21.61 -8.16
C LEU A 490 -19.35 20.36 -7.62
N LEU A 491 -19.89 19.19 -7.92
CA LEU A 491 -19.18 17.94 -7.67
C LEU A 491 -18.17 17.71 -8.78
N THR A 492 -16.89 17.82 -8.44
CA THR A 492 -15.77 17.60 -9.36
C THR A 492 -15.16 16.23 -9.10
N TYR A 493 -14.99 15.41 -10.14
CA TYR A 493 -14.33 14.11 -9.99
C TYR A 493 -12.82 14.34 -9.84
N ILE A 494 -12.28 14.02 -8.65
CA ILE A 494 -10.86 14.28 -8.33
C ILE A 494 -9.99 13.01 -8.43
N TYR A 495 -10.54 11.86 -8.03
CA TYR A 495 -9.83 10.59 -7.99
C TYR A 495 -10.64 9.48 -8.64
N ALA A 496 -9.96 8.53 -9.25
CA ALA A 496 -10.60 7.40 -9.92
C ALA A 496 -9.64 6.22 -10.03
N ASP A 497 -10.19 5.00 -10.01
CA ASP A 497 -9.44 3.79 -10.30
C ASP A 497 -8.88 3.80 -11.74
N GLN A 498 -7.93 2.91 -12.02
CA GLN A 498 -7.29 2.82 -13.34
C GLN A 498 -8.26 2.72 -14.52
N ASN A 499 -9.43 2.10 -14.35
CA ASN A 499 -10.42 1.96 -15.43
C ASN A 499 -11.29 3.22 -15.60
N SER A 500 -11.35 4.07 -14.59
CA SER A 500 -12.24 5.23 -14.50
C SER A 500 -11.50 6.58 -14.56
N LYS A 501 -10.18 6.59 -14.81
CA LYS A 501 -9.36 7.81 -14.93
C LYS A 501 -9.91 8.88 -15.88
N PHE A 502 -10.72 8.51 -16.86
CA PHE A 502 -11.36 9.46 -17.78
C PHE A 502 -12.40 10.38 -17.11
N LEU A 503 -12.82 10.07 -15.87
CA LEU A 503 -13.73 10.90 -15.09
C LEU A 503 -13.02 12.08 -14.44
N ILE A 504 -11.72 11.97 -14.16
CA ILE A 504 -10.98 13.01 -13.42
C ILE A 504 -11.07 14.34 -14.18
N GLY A 505 -11.48 15.40 -13.46
CA GLY A 505 -11.70 16.75 -14.00
C GLY A 505 -13.09 16.98 -14.62
N GLN A 506 -13.95 15.96 -14.70
CA GLN A 506 -15.35 16.17 -15.07
C GLN A 506 -16.12 16.83 -13.92
N ASN A 507 -17.15 17.59 -14.25
CA ASN A 507 -18.03 18.26 -13.28
C ASN A 507 -19.44 17.72 -13.39
N LEU A 508 -20.11 17.57 -12.26
CA LEU A 508 -21.53 17.27 -12.16
C LEU A 508 -22.27 18.54 -11.74
N LEU A 509 -23.32 18.91 -12.48
CA LEU A 509 -24.10 20.12 -12.21
C LEU A 509 -24.97 19.95 -10.95
N PRO A 510 -25.27 21.02 -10.20
CA PRO A 510 -26.08 20.94 -8.99
C PRO A 510 -27.46 20.34 -9.30
N GLU A 511 -28.00 19.58 -8.36
CA GLU A 511 -29.30 18.90 -8.48
C GLU A 511 -29.41 17.90 -9.64
N THR A 512 -28.31 17.68 -10.37
CA THR A 512 -28.25 16.78 -11.52
C THR A 512 -27.47 15.56 -11.11
N GLY A 513 -28.11 14.39 -11.07
CA GLY A 513 -27.44 13.18 -10.62
C GLY A 513 -27.88 12.71 -9.24
N VAL A 514 -27.93 11.40 -9.07
CA VAL A 514 -28.18 10.76 -7.76
C VAL A 514 -27.02 10.98 -6.78
N THR A 515 -25.83 11.30 -7.29
CA THR A 515 -24.63 11.53 -6.47
C THR A 515 -24.80 12.68 -5.48
N TYR A 516 -25.51 13.75 -5.87
CA TYR A 516 -25.80 14.88 -4.97
C TYR A 516 -26.73 14.50 -3.83
N ASP A 517 -27.66 13.57 -4.08
CA ASP A 517 -28.60 13.14 -3.05
C ASP A 517 -27.86 12.47 -1.88
N ALA A 518 -26.67 11.90 -2.11
CA ALA A 518 -25.87 11.27 -1.06
C ALA A 518 -25.35 12.28 -0.02
N LEU A 519 -25.25 13.56 -0.37
CA LEU A 519 -24.84 14.65 0.53
C LEU A 519 -26.02 15.33 1.22
N LYS A 520 -27.26 15.06 0.81
CA LYS A 520 -28.43 15.63 1.47
C LYS A 520 -28.57 15.04 2.86
N GLU A 521 -28.85 15.89 3.84
CA GLU A 521 -29.12 15.42 5.19
C GLU A 521 -30.33 14.48 5.17
N PRO A 522 -30.26 13.34 5.87
CA PRO A 522 -31.37 12.40 5.93
C PRO A 522 -32.59 13.12 6.51
N GLN A 523 -33.68 13.18 5.73
CA GLN A 523 -34.94 13.72 6.22
C GLN A 523 -35.49 12.76 7.29
N PRO A 524 -35.97 13.28 8.44
CA PRO A 524 -36.62 12.45 9.43
C PRO A 524 -37.81 11.73 8.79
N ASP A 525 -37.97 10.45 9.09
CA ASP A 525 -39.13 9.69 8.61
C ASP A 525 -40.44 10.20 9.26
N GLU A 526 -41.59 9.69 8.83
CA GLU A 526 -42.90 10.07 9.41
C GLU A 526 -42.99 9.79 10.93
N ASN A 527 -42.06 9.00 11.48
CA ASN A 527 -41.96 8.68 12.91
C ASN A 527 -40.95 9.57 13.66
N GLY A 528 -40.24 10.47 12.97
CA GLY A 528 -39.21 11.34 13.54
C GLY A 528 -37.85 10.66 13.78
N GLU A 529 -37.67 9.41 13.35
CA GLU A 529 -36.38 8.72 13.41
C GLU A 529 -35.53 9.10 12.19
N VAL A 530 -34.36 9.69 12.46
CA VAL A 530 -33.36 9.99 11.43
C VAL A 530 -32.61 8.70 11.11
N ILE A 531 -33.09 7.96 10.10
CA ILE A 531 -32.37 6.80 9.59
C ILE A 531 -31.12 7.32 8.87
N GLN A 532 -29.94 7.11 9.46
CA GLN A 532 -28.67 7.33 8.76
C GLN A 532 -28.66 6.43 7.53
N THR A 533 -28.82 7.03 6.35
CA THR A 533 -28.73 6.30 5.10
C THR A 533 -27.27 5.90 4.89
N ASN A 534 -27.00 4.61 4.69
CA ASN A 534 -25.66 4.07 4.39
C ASN A 534 -25.13 4.52 2.99
N GLY A 535 -25.56 5.67 2.48
CA GLY A 535 -25.43 6.07 1.09
C GLY A 535 -26.63 5.67 0.23
N ILE A 536 -26.56 5.99 -1.07
CA ILE A 536 -27.63 5.77 -2.03
C ILE A 536 -27.24 4.66 -2.98
N TYR A 537 -27.96 3.55 -2.91
CA TYR A 537 -27.76 2.38 -3.76
C TYR A 537 -28.86 2.26 -4.82
N ILE A 538 -28.44 2.08 -6.07
CA ILE A 538 -29.31 1.81 -7.22
C ILE A 538 -28.89 0.48 -7.82
N SER A 539 -29.77 -0.52 -7.68
CA SER A 539 -29.52 -1.86 -8.24
C SER A 539 -29.53 -1.90 -9.76
N ASN A 540 -30.34 -1.04 -10.41
CA ASN A 540 -30.43 -0.96 -11.86
C ASN A 540 -30.46 0.49 -12.32
N VAL A 541 -29.32 0.97 -12.81
CA VAL A 541 -29.13 2.36 -13.22
C VAL A 541 -30.03 2.81 -14.37
N VAL A 542 -30.53 1.89 -15.21
CA VAL A 542 -31.39 2.24 -16.36
C VAL A 542 -32.81 2.60 -15.91
N LYS A 543 -33.23 2.13 -14.73
CA LYS A 543 -34.54 2.47 -14.17
C LYS A 543 -34.58 3.84 -13.51
N GLU A 544 -33.42 4.40 -13.17
CA GLU A 544 -33.32 5.69 -12.50
C GLU A 544 -32.91 6.77 -13.51
N PRO A 545 -33.87 7.62 -13.98
CA PRO A 545 -33.59 8.64 -14.99
C PRO A 545 -32.61 9.72 -14.51
N ARG A 546 -32.39 9.84 -13.21
CA ARG A 546 -31.45 10.81 -12.63
C ARG A 546 -29.99 10.38 -12.73
N ILE A 547 -29.67 9.16 -13.17
CA ILE A 547 -28.27 8.75 -13.38
C ILE A 547 -27.67 9.49 -14.57
N VAL A 548 -26.52 10.15 -14.34
CA VAL A 548 -25.75 10.82 -15.40
C VAL A 548 -24.66 9.88 -15.92
N TYR A 549 -24.65 9.64 -17.23
CA TYR A 549 -23.62 8.85 -17.91
C TYR A 549 -22.66 9.76 -18.68
N HIS A 550 -21.37 9.74 -18.34
CA HIS A 550 -20.35 10.59 -18.98
C HIS A 550 -19.97 10.20 -20.42
N LYS A 551 -20.32 8.99 -20.87
CA LYS A 551 -20.00 8.51 -22.23
C LYS A 551 -21.20 7.92 -22.94
N TRP A 552 -21.67 6.78 -22.45
CA TRP A 552 -22.78 6.03 -23.03
C TRP A 552 -23.57 5.38 -21.88
N PRO A 553 -24.90 5.27 -21.99
CA PRO A 553 -25.69 4.48 -21.05
C PRO A 553 -25.19 3.04 -20.98
N LYS A 554 -25.04 2.52 -19.76
CA LYS A 554 -24.56 1.16 -19.50
C LYS A 554 -25.46 0.48 -18.46
N LEU A 555 -25.56 -0.84 -18.55
CA LEU A 555 -26.23 -1.69 -17.56
C LEU A 555 -25.33 -1.92 -16.34
N GLY A 556 -25.92 -1.97 -15.15
CA GLY A 556 -25.21 -2.23 -13.90
C GLY A 556 -25.93 -1.63 -12.69
N ALA A 557 -25.19 -1.58 -11.59
CA ALA A 557 -25.59 -0.94 -10.35
C ALA A 557 -24.64 0.23 -10.03
N TYR A 558 -25.14 1.16 -9.22
CA TYR A 558 -24.41 2.34 -8.76
C TYR A 558 -24.61 2.52 -7.25
N TYR A 559 -23.55 2.92 -6.55
CA TYR A 559 -23.58 3.17 -5.11
C TYR A 559 -22.79 4.45 -4.80
N ALA A 560 -23.43 5.41 -4.17
CA ALA A 560 -22.82 6.66 -3.74
C ALA A 560 -22.82 6.74 -2.21
N ILE A 561 -21.64 6.85 -1.61
CA ILE A 561 -21.44 6.92 -0.16
C ILE A 561 -20.95 8.33 0.18
N PRO A 562 -21.60 9.06 1.11
CA PRO A 562 -21.06 10.34 1.57
C PRO A 562 -19.74 10.11 2.31
N LEU A 563 -18.70 10.82 1.88
CA LEU A 563 -17.42 10.91 2.57
C LEU A 563 -17.30 12.35 3.08
N VAL A 564 -17.91 12.60 4.22
CA VAL A 564 -17.97 13.92 4.86
C VAL A 564 -17.16 13.84 6.14
N TYR A 565 -16.24 14.78 6.33
CA TYR A 565 -15.42 14.83 7.53
C TYR A 565 -15.18 16.27 7.99
N GLN A 566 -14.87 16.43 9.27
CA GLN A 566 -14.61 17.72 9.91
C GLN A 566 -13.12 18.04 9.85
N SER A 567 -12.73 18.86 8.87
CA SER A 567 -11.35 19.26 8.69
C SER A 567 -10.98 20.38 9.66
N CYS A 568 -9.87 20.23 10.37
CA CYS A 568 -9.30 21.32 11.16
C CYS A 568 -8.09 21.97 10.48
N LEU A 569 -7.64 21.47 9.33
CA LEU A 569 -6.42 21.96 8.67
C LEU A 569 -6.64 23.25 7.86
N TYR A 570 -6.87 24.37 8.54
CA TYR A 570 -6.97 25.71 7.93
C TYR A 570 -6.50 26.81 8.90
N GLU A 571 -6.15 27.99 8.37
CA GLU A 571 -5.45 29.06 9.11
C GLU A 571 -6.20 29.55 10.35
N GLN A 572 -7.52 29.79 10.24
CA GLN A 572 -8.31 30.28 11.37
C GLN A 572 -8.35 29.26 12.53
N SER A 573 -8.43 27.96 12.23
CA SER A 573 -8.35 26.93 13.27
C SER A 573 -6.97 26.85 13.90
N PHE A 574 -5.91 27.14 13.15
CA PHE A 574 -4.55 27.15 13.67
C PHE A 574 -4.35 28.32 14.64
N ASP A 575 -4.80 29.52 14.27
CA ASP A 575 -4.73 30.72 15.13
C ASP A 575 -5.52 30.52 16.42
N GLN A 576 -6.77 30.05 16.31
CA GLN A 576 -7.59 29.72 17.49
C GLN A 576 -6.96 28.61 18.32
N GLY A 577 -6.36 27.61 17.67
CA GLY A 577 -5.65 26.51 18.34
C GLY A 577 -4.48 27.00 19.19
N ILE A 578 -3.70 27.97 18.69
CA ILE A 578 -2.61 28.61 19.45
C ILE A 578 -3.17 29.34 20.67
N GLU A 579 -4.16 30.21 20.47
CA GLU A 579 -4.74 31.01 21.56
C GLU A 579 -5.36 30.12 22.64
N GLN A 580 -6.18 29.16 22.25
CA GLN A 580 -6.83 28.21 23.15
C GLN A 580 -5.82 27.33 23.88
N ARG A 581 -4.75 26.89 23.20
CA ARG A 581 -3.70 26.08 23.83
C ARG A 581 -2.87 26.88 24.82
N GLN A 582 -2.58 28.16 24.54
CA GLN A 582 -1.92 29.05 25.50
C GLN A 582 -2.79 29.25 26.75
N GLN A 583 -4.08 29.53 26.56
CA GLN A 583 -5.04 29.65 27.65
C GLN A 583 -5.11 28.35 28.48
N TYR A 584 -5.17 27.19 27.80
CA TYR A 584 -5.14 25.89 28.45
C TYR A 584 -3.87 25.67 29.28
N MET A 585 -2.69 26.03 28.75
CA MET A 585 -1.42 25.90 29.47
C MET A 585 -1.38 26.78 30.72
N ILE A 586 -1.89 28.02 30.65
CA ILE A 586 -1.99 28.92 31.80
C ILE A 586 -2.96 28.37 32.86
N LEU A 587 -4.15 27.91 32.44
CA LEU A 587 -5.13 27.32 33.34
C LEU A 587 -4.60 26.05 34.01
N LYS A 588 -3.90 25.20 33.24
CA LYS A 588 -3.28 23.98 33.74
C LYS A 588 -2.16 24.30 34.73
N GLU A 589 -1.29 25.25 34.42
CA GLU A 589 -0.23 25.67 35.35
C GLU A 589 -0.81 26.24 36.66
N ASN A 590 -1.91 27.00 36.58
CA ASN A 590 -2.60 27.51 37.76
C ASN A 590 -3.26 26.38 38.58
N GLN A 591 -3.91 25.41 37.92
CA GLN A 591 -4.47 24.23 38.58
C GLN A 591 -3.38 23.37 39.21
N ASP A 592 -2.24 23.19 38.55
CA ASP A 592 -1.09 22.44 39.08
C ASP A 592 -0.44 23.18 40.26
N LYS A 593 -0.36 24.53 40.24
CA LYS A 593 0.08 25.34 41.38
C LYS A 593 -0.87 25.26 42.56
N GLU A 594 -2.18 25.36 42.32
CA GLU A 594 -3.20 25.21 43.38
C GLU A 594 -3.14 23.81 43.97
N ARG A 595 -3.03 22.78 43.12
CA ARG A 595 -2.88 21.39 43.53
C ARG A 595 -1.62 21.19 44.35
N SER A 596 -0.48 21.71 43.90
CA SER A 596 0.80 21.60 44.64
C SER A 596 0.74 22.35 45.98
N ALA A 597 0.08 23.51 46.04
CA ALA A 597 -0.10 24.25 47.29
C ALA A 597 -1.01 23.51 48.27
N LYS A 598 -2.11 22.92 47.79
CA LYS A 598 -3.03 22.11 48.59
C LYS A 598 -2.39 20.80 49.04
N GLU A 599 -1.62 20.14 48.18
CA GLU A 599 -0.85 18.96 48.55
C GLU A 599 0.19 19.29 49.64
N ALA A 600 0.87 20.44 49.56
CA ALA A 600 1.77 20.91 50.63
C ALA A 600 1.03 21.23 51.94
N GLU A 601 -0.16 21.85 51.87
CA GLU A 601 -1.02 22.09 53.03
C GLU A 601 -1.47 20.79 53.69
N PHE A 602 -1.82 19.76 52.89
CA PHE A 602 -2.14 18.43 53.42
C PHE A 602 -0.91 17.76 54.05
N GLU A 603 0.28 17.91 53.48
CA GLU A 603 1.54 17.38 54.03
C GLU A 603 1.86 18.01 55.40
N GLU A 604 1.71 19.34 55.52
CA GLU A 604 1.91 20.07 56.80
C GLU A 604 0.87 19.65 57.86
N ARG A 605 -0.40 19.45 57.46
CA ARG A 605 -1.43 18.90 58.36
C ARG A 605 -1.13 17.47 58.78
N LEU A 606 -0.51 16.66 57.91
CA LEU A 606 -0.13 15.26 58.19
C LEU A 606 0.90 15.16 59.32
N GLU A 607 1.69 16.21 59.55
CA GLU A 607 2.62 16.29 60.68
C GLU A 607 1.91 16.54 62.03
N SER A 608 0.65 17.00 62.01
CA SER A 608 -0.08 17.45 63.22
C SER A 608 -1.38 16.70 63.54
N GLU A 609 -2.09 16.13 62.56
CA GLU A 609 -3.38 15.43 62.75
C GLU A 609 -3.31 13.92 62.38
N ASP A 610 -4.43 13.20 62.51
CA ASP A 610 -4.50 11.75 62.20
C ASP A 610 -4.34 11.50 60.69
N PRO A 611 -3.30 10.75 60.24
CA PRO A 611 -2.99 10.56 58.82
C PRO A 611 -4.13 9.89 58.04
N ALA A 612 -4.99 9.09 58.68
CA ALA A 612 -6.09 8.43 57.99
C ALA A 612 -7.19 9.40 57.53
N ILE A 613 -7.45 10.46 58.30
CA ILE A 613 -8.46 11.47 58.00
C ILE A 613 -7.96 12.37 56.86
N ILE A 614 -6.69 12.78 56.93
CA ILE A 614 -6.08 13.68 55.93
C ILE A 614 -5.95 12.99 54.57
N GLU A 615 -5.53 11.73 54.53
CA GLU A 615 -5.42 10.98 53.27
C GLU A 615 -6.79 10.86 52.57
N GLN A 616 -7.87 10.69 53.34
CA GLN A 616 -9.24 10.63 52.82
C GLN A 616 -9.71 12.01 52.31
N GLU A 617 -9.38 13.10 53.00
CA GLU A 617 -9.64 14.48 52.54
C GLU A 617 -8.87 14.81 51.26
N LYS A 618 -7.59 14.41 51.18
CA LYS A 618 -6.74 14.57 49.99
C LYS A 618 -7.31 13.83 48.78
N GLN A 619 -7.74 12.58 48.95
CA GLN A 619 -8.38 11.82 47.88
C GLN A 619 -9.73 12.42 47.45
N ALA A 620 -10.53 12.92 48.40
CA ALA A 620 -11.78 13.61 48.11
C ALA A 620 -11.55 14.92 47.33
N TYR A 621 -10.51 15.69 47.68
CA TYR A 621 -10.11 16.89 46.95
C TYR A 621 -9.64 16.57 45.53
N LEU A 622 -8.75 15.59 45.36
CA LEU A 622 -8.26 15.16 44.05
C LEU A 622 -9.39 14.61 43.16
N ALA A 623 -10.36 13.91 43.73
CA ALA A 623 -11.54 13.43 43.01
C ALA A 623 -12.53 14.56 42.65
N GLY A 624 -12.53 15.66 43.42
CA GLY A 624 -13.36 16.84 43.17
C GLY A 624 -12.79 17.79 42.12
N LEU A 625 -11.51 17.65 41.75
CA LEU A 625 -10.91 18.41 40.65
C LEU A 625 -11.40 17.86 39.31
N GLU A 626 -12.22 18.64 38.61
CA GLU A 626 -12.58 18.32 37.22
C GLU A 626 -11.33 18.32 36.33
N PRO A 627 -11.09 17.27 35.52
CA PRO A 627 -9.95 17.22 34.63
C PRO A 627 -10.11 18.28 33.55
N LEU A 628 -9.12 19.17 33.43
CA LEU A 628 -9.09 20.15 32.34
C LEU A 628 -8.98 19.42 31.00
N LEU A 629 -10.06 19.46 30.23
CA LEU A 629 -10.10 18.95 28.87
C LEU A 629 -9.42 19.96 27.93
N GLU A 630 -8.53 19.45 27.08
CA GLU A 630 -7.93 20.25 26.01
C GLU A 630 -9.03 20.68 25.04
N PRO A 631 -9.12 21.97 24.69
CA PRO A 631 -10.15 22.46 23.78
C PRO A 631 -10.01 21.83 22.40
N SER A 632 -11.14 21.54 21.75
CA SER A 632 -11.17 21.03 20.39
C SER A 632 -10.87 22.16 19.39
N PHE A 633 -10.07 21.86 18.37
CA PHE A 633 -9.84 22.78 17.26
C PHE A 633 -11.12 23.13 16.52
N ALA A 634 -11.17 24.33 15.94
CA ALA A 634 -12.26 24.73 15.08
C ALA A 634 -12.31 23.84 13.82
N GLN A 635 -13.50 23.43 13.42
CA GLN A 635 -13.69 22.47 12.35
C GLN A 635 -14.51 23.06 11.21
N GLN A 636 -14.13 22.71 9.99
CA GLN A 636 -14.87 23.02 8.77
C GLN A 636 -15.24 21.72 8.06
N LYS A 637 -16.52 21.59 7.72
CA LYS A 637 -17.03 20.44 6.98
C LYS A 637 -16.45 20.40 5.58
N LYS A 638 -15.75 19.32 5.23
CA LYS A 638 -15.38 18.99 3.85
C LYS A 638 -16.25 17.85 3.33
N GLU A 639 -16.75 18.01 2.12
CA GLU A 639 -17.80 17.14 1.56
C GLU A 639 -17.30 16.46 0.29
N TYR A 640 -17.18 15.14 0.35
CA TYR A 640 -16.85 14.28 -0.78
C TYR A 640 -17.92 13.21 -0.94
N VAL A 641 -17.96 12.57 -2.11
CA VAL A 641 -18.80 11.41 -2.38
C VAL A 641 -17.94 10.29 -2.96
N PHE A 642 -17.84 9.18 -2.23
CA PHE A 642 -17.20 7.96 -2.71
C PHE A 642 -18.20 7.15 -3.53
N CYS A 643 -17.91 7.00 -4.82
CA CYS A 643 -18.81 6.39 -5.77
C CYS A 643 -18.25 5.06 -6.28
N ILE A 644 -19.15 4.08 -6.44
CA ILE A 644 -18.81 2.76 -6.94
C ILE A 644 -19.84 2.32 -7.96
N ASP A 645 -19.38 1.67 -9.01
CA ASP A 645 -20.30 1.10 -10.00
C ASP A 645 -19.86 -0.24 -10.59
N THR A 646 -20.82 -0.91 -11.21
CA THR A 646 -20.63 -2.13 -12.02
C THR A 646 -21.05 -1.89 -13.47
N LEU A 647 -20.93 -0.65 -13.97
CA LEU A 647 -21.41 -0.26 -15.29
C LEU A 647 -20.67 -1.02 -16.40
N GLY A 648 -21.45 -1.74 -17.21
CA GLY A 648 -20.95 -2.61 -18.28
C GLY A 648 -20.66 -4.05 -17.84
N GLN A 649 -20.86 -4.37 -16.55
CA GLN A 649 -20.74 -5.73 -16.01
C GLN A 649 -22.09 -6.42 -15.81
N ASP A 650 -23.19 -5.66 -15.89
CA ASP A 650 -24.58 -6.15 -15.75
C ASP A 650 -24.79 -7.02 -14.49
N ARG A 651 -24.26 -6.56 -13.36
CA ARG A 651 -24.39 -7.23 -12.06
C ARG A 651 -24.72 -6.25 -10.95
N GLU A 652 -25.52 -6.69 -9.99
CA GLU A 652 -25.76 -5.95 -8.76
C GLU A 652 -24.55 -6.03 -7.81
N ILE A 653 -24.43 -5.05 -6.91
CA ILE A 653 -23.43 -5.08 -5.84
C ILE A 653 -24.07 -5.81 -4.64
N PRO A 654 -23.53 -6.95 -4.18
CA PRO A 654 -24.05 -7.68 -3.03
C PRO A 654 -24.11 -6.84 -1.75
N GLU A 655 -25.12 -7.04 -0.91
CA GLU A 655 -25.32 -6.26 0.33
C GLU A 655 -24.12 -6.37 1.30
N ASN A 656 -23.53 -7.55 1.44
CA ASN A 656 -22.34 -7.75 2.26
C ASN A 656 -21.16 -6.90 1.77
N HIS A 657 -20.99 -6.73 0.46
CA HIS A 657 -19.95 -5.87 -0.09
C HIS A 657 -20.29 -4.39 0.14
N ARG A 658 -21.57 -4.00 0.00
CA ARG A 658 -22.00 -2.61 0.26
C ARG A 658 -21.70 -2.19 1.70
N GLN A 659 -22.01 -3.06 2.66
CA GLN A 659 -21.72 -2.80 4.07
C GLN A 659 -20.21 -2.75 4.34
N GLU A 660 -19.43 -3.70 3.83
CA GLU A 660 -17.97 -3.72 4.02
C GLU A 660 -17.30 -2.46 3.44
N ILE A 661 -17.74 -2.02 2.26
CA ILE A 661 -17.26 -0.79 1.63
C ILE A 661 -17.64 0.44 2.48
N PHE A 662 -18.89 0.50 2.95
CA PHE A 662 -19.35 1.59 3.81
C PHE A 662 -18.54 1.68 5.10
N ASP A 663 -18.27 0.53 5.73
CA ASP A 663 -17.42 0.44 6.92
C ASP A 663 -15.98 0.89 6.64
N LEU A 664 -15.42 0.56 5.47
CA LEU A 664 -14.11 1.05 5.02
C LEU A 664 -14.08 2.57 4.84
N VAL A 665 -15.12 3.16 4.22
CA VAL A 665 -15.22 4.62 4.04
C VAL A 665 -15.35 5.32 5.40
N ASN A 666 -16.16 4.79 6.31
CA ASN A 666 -16.30 5.35 7.67
C ASN A 666 -15.01 5.22 8.49
N MET A 667 -14.28 4.13 8.33
CA MET A 667 -12.96 3.98 8.96
C MET A 667 -11.99 5.03 8.42
N LEU A 668 -11.97 5.24 7.10
CA LEU A 668 -11.14 6.25 6.46
C LEU A 668 -11.48 7.65 6.99
N ILE A 669 -12.76 8.03 7.06
CA ILE A 669 -13.22 9.32 7.63
C ILE A 669 -12.68 9.52 9.04
N LYS A 670 -12.88 8.54 9.93
CA LYS A 670 -12.43 8.62 11.33
C LYS A 670 -10.91 8.75 11.45
N GLN A 671 -10.15 7.96 10.68
CA GLN A 671 -8.69 8.04 10.70
C GLN A 671 -8.19 9.37 10.11
N TRP A 672 -8.87 9.88 9.08
CA TRP A 672 -8.55 11.17 8.49
C TRP A 672 -8.72 12.30 9.50
N GLU A 673 -9.88 12.39 10.17
CA GLU A 673 -10.12 13.41 11.21
C GLU A 673 -9.10 13.32 12.36
N LEU A 674 -8.84 12.11 12.86
CA LEU A 674 -7.85 11.90 13.92
C LEU A 674 -6.45 12.35 13.50
N GLN A 675 -6.04 12.04 12.28
CA GLN A 675 -4.73 12.42 11.76
C GLN A 675 -4.62 13.93 11.53
N GLU A 676 -5.68 14.60 11.08
CA GLU A 676 -5.71 16.06 10.95
C GLU A 676 -5.59 16.74 12.32
N ILE A 677 -6.32 16.26 13.33
CA ILE A 677 -6.23 16.77 14.70
C ILE A 677 -4.82 16.59 15.27
N GLN A 678 -4.21 15.40 15.09
CA GLN A 678 -2.85 15.14 15.55
C GLN A 678 -1.82 16.04 14.84
N SER A 679 -2.00 16.25 13.54
CA SER A 679 -1.09 17.11 12.78
C SER A 679 -1.25 18.58 13.19
N MET A 680 -2.49 19.06 13.35
CA MET A 680 -2.77 20.40 13.87
C MET A 680 -2.15 20.61 15.26
N LYS A 681 -2.30 19.63 16.16
CA LYS A 681 -1.69 19.69 17.49
C LYS A 681 -0.17 19.79 17.42
N THR A 682 0.46 19.03 16.53
CA THR A 682 1.91 19.08 16.31
C THR A 682 2.34 20.46 15.80
N ASP A 683 1.62 21.02 14.83
CA ASP A 683 1.90 22.35 14.26
C ASP A 683 1.77 23.45 15.33
N VAL A 684 0.70 23.42 16.14
CA VAL A 684 0.48 24.36 17.24
C VAL A 684 1.60 24.24 18.28
N GLU A 685 1.99 23.02 18.66
CA GLU A 685 3.07 22.79 19.62
C GLU A 685 4.42 23.30 19.10
N LEU A 686 4.72 23.08 17.81
CA LEU A 686 5.92 23.62 17.17
C LEU A 686 5.93 25.16 17.20
N GLN A 687 4.78 25.79 16.93
CA GLN A 687 4.65 27.24 16.94
C GLN A 687 4.80 27.82 18.36
N LEU A 688 4.19 27.20 19.37
CA LEU A 688 4.34 27.62 20.77
C LEU A 688 5.77 27.42 21.28
N HIS A 689 6.41 26.33 20.86
CA HIS A 689 7.81 26.09 21.17
C HIS A 689 8.70 27.16 20.55
N TYR A 690 8.46 27.52 19.28
CA TYR A 690 9.15 28.62 18.61
C TYR A 690 8.98 29.93 19.37
N GLN A 691 7.74 30.33 19.69
CA GLN A 691 7.45 31.55 20.45
C GLN A 691 8.14 31.58 21.81
N SER A 692 8.20 30.43 22.49
CA SER A 692 8.88 30.29 23.80
C SER A 692 10.41 30.33 23.67
N SER A 693 10.97 29.81 22.57
CA SER A 693 12.41 29.77 22.31
C SER A 693 13.03 31.14 22.03
N LEU A 694 12.22 32.13 21.63
CA LEU A 694 12.69 33.49 21.38
C LEU A 694 13.17 34.19 22.66
N GLY A 695 12.70 33.78 23.85
CA GLY A 695 13.17 34.26 25.16
C GLY A 695 12.83 35.73 25.50
N ALA A 696 12.54 36.56 24.50
CA ALA A 696 12.13 37.96 24.61
C ALA A 696 10.88 38.22 23.74
N PRO A 697 10.09 39.27 24.05
CA PRO A 697 9.04 39.73 23.15
C PRO A 697 9.59 39.98 21.75
N PHE A 698 8.90 39.48 20.73
CA PHE A 698 9.37 39.57 19.35
C PHE A 698 9.66 41.03 18.91
N LYS A 699 8.93 42.00 19.46
CA LYS A 699 9.15 43.44 19.23
C LYS A 699 10.55 43.91 19.65
N GLU A 700 11.06 43.47 20.80
CA GLU A 700 12.40 43.84 21.27
C GLU A 700 13.49 43.27 20.34
N ILE A 701 13.29 42.03 19.87
CA ILE A 701 14.19 41.39 18.90
C ILE A 701 14.17 42.17 17.58
N LEU A 702 12.99 42.59 17.10
CA LEU A 702 12.87 43.38 15.88
C LEU A 702 13.56 44.74 15.99
N GLU A 703 13.40 45.43 17.12
CA GLU A 703 14.05 46.71 17.42
C GLU A 703 15.57 46.57 17.45
N ASN A 704 16.08 45.52 18.13
CA ASN A 704 17.52 45.23 18.14
C ASN A 704 18.06 44.99 16.74
N TRP A 705 17.34 44.25 15.89
CA TRP A 705 17.77 44.04 14.51
C TRP A 705 17.66 45.31 13.65
N ALA A 706 16.66 46.17 13.88
CA ALA A 706 16.58 47.46 13.22
C ALA A 706 17.76 48.37 13.61
N LEU A 707 18.15 48.36 14.88
CA LEU A 707 19.35 49.07 15.36
C LEU A 707 20.63 48.50 14.73
N GLU A 708 20.75 47.17 14.63
CA GLU A 708 21.89 46.53 13.93
C GLU A 708 21.97 46.94 12.45
N GLU A 709 20.82 47.04 11.76
CA GLU A 709 20.75 47.49 10.37
C GLU A 709 21.22 48.95 10.24
N GLU A 710 20.73 49.85 11.10
CA GLU A 710 21.15 51.27 11.08
C GLU A 710 22.64 51.43 11.44
N GLN A 711 23.15 50.68 12.43
CA GLN A 711 24.58 50.65 12.75
C GLN A 711 25.44 50.17 11.56
N TYR A 712 24.93 49.20 10.80
CA TYR A 712 25.61 48.72 9.60
C TYR A 712 25.68 49.81 8.53
N ILE A 713 24.59 50.55 8.31
CA ILE A 713 24.54 51.70 7.39
C ILE A 713 25.52 52.79 7.86
N ASP A 714 25.51 53.09 9.17
CA ASP A 714 26.39 54.10 9.77
C ASP A 714 27.87 53.77 9.58
N SER A 715 28.24 52.48 9.71
CA SER A 715 29.61 52.03 9.46
C SER A 715 30.06 52.17 7.99
N HIS A 716 29.10 52.33 7.07
CA HIS A 716 29.32 52.49 5.63
C HIS A 716 29.04 53.90 5.10
N GLN A 717 28.90 54.90 5.98
CA GLN A 717 28.64 56.29 5.60
C GLN A 717 29.69 56.88 4.64
N GLU A 718 30.94 56.41 4.69
CA GLU A 718 31.99 56.85 3.76
C GLU A 718 31.64 56.51 2.30
N LYS A 719 31.11 55.31 2.03
CA LYS A 719 30.65 54.90 0.70
C LYS A 719 29.45 55.73 0.22
N LEU A 720 28.59 56.13 1.16
CA LEU A 720 27.40 56.95 0.87
C LEU A 720 27.76 58.42 0.60
N ALA A 721 28.94 58.89 1.03
CA ALA A 721 29.34 60.28 0.86
C ALA A 721 29.47 60.71 -0.62
N GLU A 722 29.81 59.77 -1.50
CA GLU A 722 29.96 60.00 -2.96
C GLU A 722 28.62 60.33 -3.65
N PHE A 723 27.49 59.88 -3.08
CA PHE A 723 26.17 60.03 -3.69
C PHE A 723 25.34 61.17 -3.09
N LYS A 724 25.91 61.98 -2.19
CA LYS A 724 25.19 63.07 -1.50
C LYS A 724 24.57 64.10 -2.44
N GLU A 725 25.12 64.25 -3.65
CA GLU A 725 24.60 65.18 -4.66
C GLU A 725 23.35 64.66 -5.39
N ASN A 726 23.09 63.34 -5.34
CA ASN A 726 21.94 62.71 -5.98
C ASN A 726 21.14 61.91 -4.95
N GLU A 727 20.09 62.53 -4.41
CA GLU A 727 19.21 61.95 -3.38
C GLU A 727 18.65 60.57 -3.77
N LYS A 728 18.31 60.36 -5.04
CA LYS A 728 17.77 59.09 -5.54
C LYS A 728 18.82 57.97 -5.48
N LEU A 729 20.07 58.27 -5.89
CA LEU A 729 21.19 57.32 -5.80
C LEU A 729 21.59 57.07 -4.35
N LEU A 730 21.60 58.11 -3.51
CA LEU A 730 21.89 57.97 -2.08
C LEU A 730 20.89 57.00 -1.41
N GLN A 731 19.59 57.21 -1.64
CA GLN A 731 18.55 56.33 -1.10
C GLN A 731 18.67 54.89 -1.64
N TYR A 732 18.99 54.74 -2.93
CA TYR A 732 19.22 53.43 -3.54
C TYR A 732 20.39 52.69 -2.89
N GLU A 733 21.54 53.33 -2.69
CA GLU A 733 22.70 52.70 -2.05
C GLU A 733 22.49 52.43 -0.56
N THR A 734 21.79 53.32 0.16
CA THR A 734 21.37 53.05 1.56
C THR A 734 20.49 51.81 1.66
N ASP A 735 19.49 51.67 0.78
CA ASP A 735 18.63 50.49 0.77
C ASP A 735 19.40 49.23 0.29
N CYS A 736 20.42 49.37 -0.55
CA CYS A 736 21.32 48.25 -0.90
C CYS A 736 22.09 47.74 0.31
N LEU A 737 22.64 48.62 1.15
CA LEU A 737 23.33 48.23 2.39
C LEU A 737 22.38 47.51 3.36
N ARG A 738 21.12 47.98 3.48
CA ARG A 738 20.08 47.28 4.26
C ARG A 738 19.82 45.88 3.72
N LEU A 739 19.71 45.74 2.39
CA LEU A 739 19.50 44.45 1.75
C LEU A 739 20.70 43.50 1.95
N GLU A 740 21.92 44.01 1.86
CA GLU A 740 23.15 43.24 2.12
C GLU A 740 23.18 42.71 3.55
N ARG A 741 22.83 43.54 4.54
CA ARG A 741 22.75 43.10 5.94
C ARG A 741 21.68 42.02 6.16
N LEU A 742 20.52 42.16 5.53
CA LEU A 742 19.47 41.12 5.56
C LEU A 742 19.95 39.82 4.89
N ARG A 743 20.67 39.93 3.77
CA ARG A 743 21.26 38.79 3.07
C ARG A 743 22.28 38.05 3.93
N GLU A 744 23.15 38.74 4.65
CA GLU A 744 24.09 38.12 5.60
C GLU A 744 23.34 37.31 6.67
N LYS A 745 22.31 37.89 7.29
CA LYS A 745 21.51 37.22 8.33
C LYS A 745 20.72 36.03 7.80
N LEU A 746 20.04 36.18 6.65
CA LEU A 746 19.31 35.08 6.01
C LEU A 746 20.23 34.00 5.41
N SER A 747 21.54 34.22 5.36
CA SER A 747 22.53 33.19 5.00
C SER A 747 23.04 32.40 6.20
N ASP A 748 22.78 32.85 7.42
CA ASP A 748 23.16 32.15 8.65
C ASP A 748 22.24 30.93 8.90
N LYS A 749 22.85 29.75 9.04
CA LYS A 749 22.14 28.48 9.21
C LYS A 749 21.31 28.44 10.48
N GLU A 750 21.86 28.95 11.58
CA GLU A 750 21.17 28.93 12.88
C GLU A 750 19.96 29.88 12.84
N PHE A 751 20.13 31.01 12.14
CA PHE A 751 19.09 32.01 11.95
C PHE A 751 17.91 31.49 11.13
N ILE A 752 18.17 30.76 10.03
CA ILE A 752 17.08 30.25 9.17
C ILE A 752 16.41 28.98 9.69
N GLN A 753 16.95 28.33 10.72
CA GLN A 753 16.42 27.07 11.22
C GLN A 753 14.91 27.11 11.58
N PRO A 754 14.38 28.17 12.22
CA PRO A 754 12.93 28.29 12.47
C PRO A 754 12.09 28.35 11.18
N LEU A 755 12.61 28.95 10.11
CA LEU A 755 11.95 28.97 8.81
C LEU A 755 11.96 27.56 8.18
N LEU A 756 13.09 26.86 8.25
CA LEU A 756 13.20 25.48 7.75
C LEU A 756 12.27 24.51 8.50
N ASN A 757 12.04 24.75 9.80
CA ASN A 757 11.12 23.96 10.61
C ASN A 757 9.67 24.04 10.13
N LEU A 758 9.28 25.11 9.41
CA LEU A 758 7.95 25.23 8.82
C LEU A 758 7.67 24.11 7.81
N SER A 759 8.69 23.51 7.18
CA SER A 759 8.52 22.35 6.29
C SER A 759 7.90 21.12 6.96
N ASN A 760 7.97 21.06 8.30
CA ASN A 760 7.34 20.00 9.06
C ASN A 760 5.86 20.28 9.37
N CYS A 761 5.42 21.54 9.22
CA CYS A 761 4.05 21.95 9.48
C CYS A 761 3.13 21.58 8.30
N ARG A 762 1.88 21.24 8.61
CA ARG A 762 0.80 21.10 7.61
C ARG A 762 0.27 22.45 7.17
N ILE A 763 0.19 23.38 8.11
CA ILE A 763 -0.35 24.72 7.88
C ILE A 763 0.81 25.71 8.00
N ILE A 764 1.03 26.45 6.92
CA ILE A 764 1.97 27.55 6.91
C ILE A 764 1.20 28.79 6.49
N LYS A 765 1.09 29.75 7.41
CA LYS A 765 0.53 31.06 7.12
C LYS A 765 1.50 31.82 6.21
N PHE A 766 0.96 32.70 5.37
CA PHE A 766 1.77 33.55 4.49
C PHE A 766 2.72 32.77 3.58
N ASN A 767 2.32 31.56 3.16
CA ASN A 767 2.95 30.77 2.11
C ASN A 767 3.25 31.59 0.83
N THR A 768 2.46 32.63 0.54
CA THR A 768 2.69 33.59 -0.55
C THR A 768 4.07 34.24 -0.52
N ILE A 769 4.69 34.40 0.66
CA ILE A 769 6.05 34.97 0.80
C ILE A 769 7.08 34.02 0.19
N ILE A 770 7.04 32.74 0.59
CA ILE A 770 7.92 31.70 0.05
C ILE A 770 7.67 31.55 -1.45
N GLN A 771 6.40 31.49 -1.85
CA GLN A 771 6.01 31.40 -3.25
C GLN A 771 6.52 32.59 -4.08
N SER A 772 6.47 33.81 -3.53
CA SER A 772 6.98 35.03 -4.16
C SER A 772 8.50 35.00 -4.33
N GLY A 773 9.22 34.49 -3.33
CA GLY A 773 10.66 34.24 -3.44
C GLY A 773 10.99 33.22 -4.52
N LEU A 774 10.22 32.14 -4.63
CA LEU A 774 10.38 31.12 -5.68
C LEU A 774 10.12 31.70 -7.08
N TYR A 775 9.08 32.53 -7.23
CA TYR A 775 8.83 33.21 -8.50
C TYR A 775 9.96 34.18 -8.88
N LEU A 776 10.53 34.89 -7.90
CA LEU A 776 11.61 35.83 -8.12
C LEU A 776 12.89 35.16 -8.65
N ILE A 777 13.19 33.93 -8.20
CA ILE A 777 14.31 33.13 -8.72
C ILE A 777 13.99 32.39 -10.02
N GLY A 778 12.82 32.61 -10.63
CA GLY A 778 12.43 32.02 -11.91
C GLY A 778 11.85 30.60 -11.81
N ALA A 779 11.40 30.14 -10.64
CA ALA A 779 10.77 28.83 -10.50
C ALA A 779 9.49 28.73 -11.36
N ASN A 780 9.28 27.56 -11.98
CA ASN A 780 8.10 27.33 -12.78
C ASN A 780 6.87 27.10 -11.90
N LYS A 781 5.77 27.80 -12.21
CA LYS A 781 4.48 27.70 -11.53
C LYS A 781 3.99 26.25 -11.39
N LEU A 782 4.16 25.43 -12.43
CA LEU A 782 3.69 24.04 -12.44
C LEU A 782 4.46 23.13 -11.47
N ASP A 783 5.71 23.48 -11.16
CA ASP A 783 6.57 22.69 -10.30
C ASP A 783 6.32 22.99 -8.81
N ILE A 784 5.94 24.24 -8.50
CA ILE A 784 5.78 24.70 -7.12
C ILE A 784 4.33 24.73 -6.63
N ASN A 785 3.32 24.86 -7.52
CA ASN A 785 1.92 24.95 -7.11
C ASN A 785 1.17 23.60 -7.20
N LEU A 786 0.03 23.53 -6.53
CA LEU A 786 -0.93 22.44 -6.77
C LEU A 786 -1.45 22.54 -8.23
N PRO A 787 -1.60 21.41 -8.94
CA PRO A 787 -2.03 21.41 -10.34
C PRO A 787 -3.31 22.23 -10.56
N GLU A 788 -3.30 23.09 -11.58
CA GLU A 788 -4.42 23.97 -11.94
C GLU A 788 -4.79 25.03 -10.88
N THR A 789 -3.91 25.28 -9.90
CA THR A 789 -4.15 26.29 -8.86
C THR A 789 -2.99 27.28 -8.73
N ASN A 790 -3.23 28.34 -7.95
CA ASN A 790 -2.19 29.26 -7.48
C ASN A 790 -1.68 28.95 -6.07
N ARG A 791 -2.16 27.86 -5.45
CA ARG A 791 -1.76 27.53 -4.07
C ARG A 791 -0.42 26.82 -4.10
N LEU A 792 0.51 27.27 -3.26
CA LEU A 792 1.82 26.64 -3.11
C LEU A 792 1.64 25.19 -2.63
N ASN A 793 2.27 24.24 -3.34
CA ASN A 793 2.28 22.85 -2.93
C ASN A 793 3.40 22.62 -1.92
N ILE A 794 3.12 22.93 -0.67
CA ILE A 794 4.11 22.85 0.39
C ILE A 794 4.66 21.43 0.60
N ARG A 795 3.87 20.41 0.26
CA ARG A 795 4.24 19.00 0.44
C ARG A 795 5.32 18.57 -0.53
N LYS A 796 5.31 19.12 -1.75
CA LYS A 796 6.34 18.86 -2.77
C LYS A 796 7.56 19.75 -2.59
N LEU A 797 7.39 20.91 -1.95
CA LEU A 797 8.47 21.84 -1.74
C LEU A 797 9.40 21.35 -0.61
N VAL A 798 10.64 21.04 -0.96
CA VAL A 798 11.70 20.81 0.02
C VAL A 798 12.26 22.18 0.40
N LEU A 799 11.79 22.73 1.51
CA LEU A 799 12.32 23.96 2.06
C LEU A 799 13.67 23.66 2.74
N ASP A 800 14.76 23.77 1.98
CA ASP A 800 16.12 23.57 2.47
C ASP A 800 16.95 24.87 2.49
N GLU A 801 18.14 24.81 3.09
CA GLU A 801 19.07 25.94 3.15
C GLU A 801 19.45 26.45 1.76
N ASN A 802 19.64 25.54 0.80
CA ASN A 802 20.04 25.90 -0.57
C ASN A 802 18.96 26.74 -1.26
N LEU A 803 17.70 26.38 -1.09
CA LEU A 803 16.57 27.11 -1.66
C LEU A 803 16.51 28.53 -1.10
N ILE A 804 16.66 28.70 0.21
CA ILE A 804 16.71 30.04 0.84
C ILE A 804 17.92 30.83 0.34
N GLN A 805 19.08 30.19 0.23
CA GLN A 805 20.29 30.83 -0.32
C GLN A 805 20.11 31.25 -1.77
N GLN A 806 19.39 30.48 -2.60
CA GLN A 806 19.07 30.87 -3.98
C GLN A 806 18.18 32.11 -4.03
N ILE A 807 17.16 32.19 -3.16
CA ILE A 807 16.29 33.37 -3.04
C ILE A 807 17.11 34.58 -2.61
N VAL A 808 17.95 34.41 -1.59
CA VAL A 808 18.79 35.47 -1.02
C VAL A 808 19.89 35.93 -1.98
N ALA A 809 20.41 35.03 -2.82
CA ALA A 809 21.41 35.30 -3.84
C ALA A 809 20.86 36.03 -5.07
N TYR A 810 19.55 36.28 -5.14
CA TYR A 810 18.95 37.06 -6.23
C TYR A 810 19.64 38.42 -6.39
N ASN A 811 20.17 38.68 -7.57
CA ASN A 811 20.83 39.94 -7.88
C ASN A 811 19.81 40.93 -8.43
N HIS A 812 19.54 42.02 -7.71
CA HIS A 812 18.62 43.07 -8.17
C HIS A 812 19.27 44.02 -9.21
N ARG A 813 20.59 44.05 -9.32
CA ARG A 813 21.32 45.00 -10.18
C ARG A 813 21.44 44.51 -11.62
N GLY A 814 21.43 45.44 -12.57
CA GLY A 814 21.77 45.21 -13.97
C GLY A 814 20.78 44.34 -14.77
N PRO A 815 20.95 44.25 -16.09
CA PRO A 815 20.04 43.51 -16.97
C PRO A 815 20.04 42.02 -16.61
N LYS A 816 18.86 41.37 -16.71
CA LYS A 816 18.73 39.92 -16.48
C LYS A 816 19.04 39.17 -17.77
N PRO A 817 19.89 38.14 -17.74
CA PRO A 817 20.32 37.45 -18.96
C PRO A 817 19.24 36.55 -19.57
N GLU A 818 18.24 36.15 -18.76
CA GLU A 818 17.20 35.22 -19.17
C GLU A 818 15.81 35.87 -19.08
N PRO A 819 14.94 35.65 -20.08
CA PRO A 819 13.57 36.14 -20.03
C PRO A 819 12.84 35.47 -18.86
N GLN A 820 12.30 36.29 -17.97
CA GLN A 820 11.55 35.82 -16.81
C GLN A 820 10.14 35.38 -17.22
N TYR A 821 9.61 34.37 -16.54
CA TYR A 821 8.20 34.03 -16.68
C TYR A 821 7.32 35.17 -16.16
N LYS A 822 6.13 35.35 -16.75
CA LYS A 822 5.19 36.45 -16.37
C LYS A 822 4.83 36.50 -14.89
N TRP A 823 4.90 35.38 -14.18
CA TRP A 823 4.64 35.32 -12.74
C TRP A 823 5.83 35.74 -11.88
N GLY A 824 7.04 35.70 -12.42
CA GLY A 824 8.28 36.17 -11.79
C GLY A 824 8.58 37.64 -12.02
N TYR A 825 7.70 38.37 -12.74
CA TYR A 825 7.85 39.80 -12.94
C TYR A 825 7.85 40.56 -11.61
N VAL A 826 8.80 41.48 -11.49
CA VAL A 826 9.11 42.18 -10.25
C VAL A 826 7.90 42.98 -9.75
N ASP A 827 7.15 43.61 -10.67
CA ASP A 827 5.91 44.31 -10.34
C ASP A 827 4.87 43.42 -9.68
N ARG A 828 4.72 42.20 -10.20
CA ARG A 828 3.72 41.25 -9.72
C ARG A 828 4.13 40.68 -8.36
N VAL A 829 5.41 40.33 -8.21
CA VAL A 829 5.97 39.87 -6.94
C VAL A 829 5.80 40.98 -5.89
N GLN A 830 6.14 42.23 -6.23
CA GLN A 830 5.97 43.38 -5.33
C GLN A 830 4.52 43.57 -4.89
N LYS A 831 3.56 43.62 -5.84
CA LYS A 831 2.13 43.76 -5.51
C LYS A 831 1.62 42.66 -4.58
N ARG A 832 2.17 41.44 -4.68
CA ARG A 832 1.81 40.34 -3.78
C ARG A 832 2.39 40.54 -2.39
N VAL A 833 3.66 40.89 -2.27
CA VAL A 833 4.32 41.08 -0.97
C VAL A 833 3.91 42.36 -0.25
N GLU A 834 3.44 43.39 -0.96
CA GLU A 834 2.94 44.64 -0.36
C GLU A 834 1.57 44.50 0.29
N LYS A 835 0.75 43.53 -0.15
CA LYS A 835 -0.54 43.22 0.47
C LYS A 835 -0.42 42.60 1.86
N ILE A 836 0.77 42.07 2.19
CA ILE A 836 1.02 41.36 3.43
C ILE A 836 1.56 42.34 4.47
N GLU A 837 0.87 42.42 5.61
CA GLU A 837 1.28 43.28 6.72
C GLU A 837 2.48 42.69 7.46
N GLN A 838 3.58 43.45 7.51
CA GLN A 838 4.85 43.03 8.11
C GLN A 838 4.69 42.59 9.57
N GLU A 839 3.92 43.33 10.38
CA GLU A 839 3.74 43.05 11.80
C GLU A 839 3.05 41.69 12.05
N GLN A 840 2.09 41.32 11.20
CA GLN A 840 1.38 40.04 11.32
C GLN A 840 2.31 38.87 11.03
N VAL A 841 3.20 39.02 10.04
CA VAL A 841 4.18 37.99 9.69
C VAL A 841 5.25 37.88 10.76
N ASP A 842 5.74 39.00 11.28
CA ASP A 842 6.74 38.99 12.36
C ASP A 842 6.20 38.34 13.65
N ALA A 843 4.91 38.56 13.96
CA ALA A 843 4.25 37.90 15.09
C ALA A 843 4.09 36.38 14.90
N TYR A 844 3.93 35.92 13.65
CA TYR A 844 3.88 34.51 13.31
C TYR A 844 5.29 33.88 13.28
N ASN A 845 6.19 34.41 12.46
CA ASN A 845 7.55 33.92 12.34
C ASN A 845 8.49 35.07 11.93
N LEU A 846 9.36 35.48 12.85
CA LEU A 846 10.30 36.59 12.65
C LEU A 846 11.19 36.40 11.42
N ILE A 847 11.61 35.17 11.14
CA ILE A 847 12.50 34.89 10.01
C ILE A 847 11.75 35.00 8.69
N LEU A 848 10.50 34.53 8.65
CA LEU A 848 9.62 34.72 7.51
C LEU A 848 9.31 36.21 7.28
N GLY A 849 9.16 36.98 8.35
CA GLY A 849 9.01 38.43 8.28
C GLY A 849 10.26 39.13 7.74
N ARG A 850 11.47 38.65 8.08
CA ARG A 850 12.70 39.16 7.47
C ARG A 850 12.84 38.76 6.01
N LEU A 851 12.36 37.58 5.63
CA LEU A 851 12.25 37.19 4.21
C LEU A 851 11.26 38.10 3.45
N LEU A 852 10.12 38.46 4.06
CA LEU A 852 9.18 39.43 3.46
C LEU A 852 9.84 40.79 3.23
N LYS A 853 10.49 41.35 4.26
CA LYS A 853 11.24 42.60 4.15
C LYS A 853 12.33 42.54 3.08
N PHE A 854 13.05 41.41 2.99
CA PHE A 854 14.04 41.16 1.95
C PHE A 854 13.42 41.20 0.55
N LEU A 855 12.28 40.54 0.33
CA LEU A 855 11.59 40.53 -0.97
C LEU A 855 11.05 41.91 -1.35
N GLN A 856 10.45 42.64 -0.39
CA GLN A 856 9.97 44.01 -0.58
C GLN A 856 11.12 44.95 -1.00
N LEU A 857 12.23 44.94 -0.26
CA LEU A 857 13.41 45.74 -0.59
C LEU A 857 14.04 45.33 -1.92
N THR A 858 14.14 44.03 -2.19
CA THR A 858 14.69 43.51 -3.46
C THR A 858 13.87 44.00 -4.66
N CYS A 859 12.54 43.94 -4.58
CA CYS A 859 11.68 44.42 -5.65
C CYS A 859 11.78 45.94 -5.82
N LYS A 860 11.75 46.69 -4.71
CA LYS A 860 11.92 48.16 -4.71
C LYS A 860 13.25 48.57 -5.35
N LEU A 861 14.36 47.96 -4.93
CA LEU A 861 15.69 48.22 -5.47
C LEU A 861 15.79 47.82 -6.94
N ARG A 862 15.19 46.70 -7.35
CA ARG A 862 15.17 46.29 -8.76
C ARG A 862 14.46 47.32 -9.65
N LYS A 863 13.34 47.89 -9.20
CA LYS A 863 12.65 48.96 -9.93
C LYS A 863 13.49 50.24 -10.02
N LEU A 864 14.06 50.66 -8.89
CA LEU A 864 14.95 51.82 -8.85
C LEU A 864 16.17 51.65 -9.76
N ASP A 865 16.78 50.46 -9.79
CA ASP A 865 17.88 50.12 -10.71
C ASP A 865 17.47 50.30 -12.18
N ILE A 866 16.30 49.77 -12.57
CA ILE A 866 15.75 49.91 -13.92
C ILE A 866 15.51 51.40 -14.25
N GLU A 867 14.92 52.16 -13.34
CA GLU A 867 14.69 53.60 -13.53
C GLU A 867 15.99 54.39 -13.68
N ILE A 868 16.98 54.14 -12.81
CA ILE A 868 18.29 54.79 -12.84
C ILE A 868 19.00 54.47 -14.17
N ARG A 869 18.99 53.20 -14.61
CA ARG A 869 19.59 52.81 -15.90
C ARG A 869 18.90 53.49 -17.08
N ARG A 870 17.57 53.54 -17.09
CA ARG A 870 16.79 54.22 -18.14
C ARG A 870 17.04 55.73 -18.15
N GLU A 871 17.10 56.35 -16.99
CA GLU A 871 17.44 57.77 -16.85
C GLU A 871 18.85 58.06 -17.36
N ASN A 872 19.83 57.20 -17.04
CA ASN A 872 21.18 57.28 -17.56
C ASN A 872 21.24 57.13 -19.08
N ILE A 873 20.48 56.19 -19.66
CA ILE A 873 20.36 56.02 -21.11
C ILE A 873 19.70 57.25 -21.75
N ALA A 874 18.63 57.78 -21.15
CA ALA A 874 17.95 58.98 -21.62
C ALA A 874 18.86 60.22 -21.56
N ASN A 875 19.64 60.39 -20.49
CA ASN A 875 20.60 61.47 -20.34
C ASN A 875 21.73 61.36 -21.37
N LYS A 876 22.25 60.15 -21.62
CA LYS A 876 23.21 59.90 -22.72
C LYS A 876 22.62 60.24 -24.09
N ARG A 877 21.34 59.89 -24.34
CA ARG A 877 20.65 60.26 -25.59
C ARG A 877 20.51 61.77 -25.74
N LYS A 878 20.13 62.48 -24.68
CA LYS A 878 20.08 63.95 -24.67
C LYS A 878 21.44 64.57 -24.93
N GLN A 879 22.51 64.05 -24.34
CA GLN A 879 23.89 64.50 -24.61
C GLN A 879 24.28 64.26 -26.07
N ILE A 880 23.97 63.08 -26.62
CA ILE A 880 24.21 62.77 -28.04
C ILE A 880 23.39 63.69 -28.96
N GLU A 881 22.15 64.02 -28.61
CA GLU A 881 21.30 64.96 -29.34
C GLU A 881 21.86 66.38 -29.29
N GLN A 882 22.31 66.85 -28.12
CA GLN A 882 23.00 68.14 -27.97
C GLN A 882 24.28 68.19 -28.81
N LEU A 883 25.10 67.14 -28.79
CA LEU A 883 26.31 67.05 -29.64
C LEU A 883 25.97 67.04 -31.13
N LYS A 884 24.85 66.40 -31.53
CA LYS A 884 24.36 66.44 -32.92
C LYS A 884 23.88 67.83 -33.32
N GLU A 885 23.18 68.54 -32.44
CA GLU A 885 22.77 69.92 -32.66
C GLU A 885 23.98 70.87 -32.75
N GLU A 886 24.97 70.70 -31.88
CA GLU A 886 26.23 71.46 -31.92
C GLU A 886 27.02 71.17 -33.20
N ALA A 887 27.13 69.90 -33.60
CA ALA A 887 27.74 69.52 -34.87
C ALA A 887 27.00 70.15 -36.07
N SER A 888 25.66 70.12 -36.07
CA SER A 888 24.84 70.73 -37.12
C SER A 888 25.05 72.25 -37.18
N LYS A 889 25.11 72.93 -36.02
CA LYS A 889 25.40 74.36 -35.94
C LYS A 889 26.79 74.70 -36.44
N LEU A 890 27.80 73.86 -36.18
CA LEU A 890 29.16 74.05 -36.70
C LEU A 890 29.21 73.89 -38.22
N VAL A 891 28.46 72.94 -38.80
CA VAL A 891 28.33 72.80 -40.26
C VAL A 891 27.66 74.03 -40.86
N GLU A 892 26.57 74.52 -40.26
CA GLU A 892 25.91 75.76 -40.70
C GLU A 892 26.86 76.98 -40.60
N GLN A 893 27.62 77.09 -39.51
CA GLN A 893 28.62 78.15 -39.33
C GLN A 893 29.74 78.04 -40.36
N LYS A 894 30.22 76.84 -40.68
CA LYS A 894 31.21 76.58 -41.73
C LYS A 894 30.71 77.06 -43.08
N GLU A 895 29.46 76.74 -43.44
CA GLU A 895 28.86 77.18 -44.70
C GLU A 895 28.69 78.70 -44.78
N LEU A 896 28.28 79.34 -43.68
CA LEU A 896 28.14 80.80 -43.60
C LEU A 896 29.51 81.49 -43.70
N ALA A 897 30.50 81.05 -42.92
CA ALA A 897 31.85 81.59 -42.94
C ALA A 897 32.54 81.41 -44.30
N LEU A 898 32.32 80.27 -44.97
CA LEU A 898 32.81 80.04 -46.33
C LEU A 898 32.19 81.01 -47.34
N LYS A 899 30.89 81.30 -47.23
CA LYS A 899 30.21 82.29 -48.09
C LYS A 899 30.75 83.69 -47.84
N GLU A 900 30.84 84.11 -46.58
CA GLU A 900 31.38 85.41 -46.20
C GLU A 900 32.83 85.60 -46.67
N HIS A 901 33.68 84.56 -46.56
CA HIS A 901 35.05 84.59 -47.04
C HIS A 901 35.12 84.70 -48.58
N LYS A 902 34.26 83.97 -49.31
CA LYS A 902 34.15 84.07 -50.77
C LYS A 902 33.68 85.44 -51.25
N GLU A 903 32.80 86.10 -50.50
CA GLU A 903 32.33 87.46 -50.79
C GLU A 903 33.39 88.55 -50.54
N GLN A 904 34.37 88.28 -49.66
CA GLN A 904 35.46 89.21 -49.34
C GLN A 904 36.65 89.15 -50.32
N LEU A 905 36.76 88.09 -51.12
CA LEU A 905 37.83 87.91 -52.11
C LEU A 905 37.56 88.69 -53.40
N SER A 906 38.60 89.31 -53.98
CA SER A 906 38.49 89.98 -55.29
C SER A 906 38.37 88.97 -56.44
N PRO A 907 37.89 89.36 -57.64
CA PRO A 907 37.65 88.42 -58.75
C PRO A 907 38.89 87.64 -59.21
N GLU A 908 40.09 88.21 -59.08
CA GLU A 908 41.36 87.56 -59.42
C GLU A 908 41.78 86.53 -58.33
N GLU A 909 41.49 86.81 -57.06
CA GLU A 909 41.79 85.90 -55.93
C GLU A 909 40.79 84.75 -55.81
N GLN A 910 39.57 84.92 -56.32
CA GLN A 910 38.58 83.84 -56.39
C GLN A 910 38.99 82.70 -57.32
N GLU A 911 39.78 82.98 -58.37
CA GLU A 911 40.31 81.93 -59.27
C GLU A 911 41.46 81.11 -58.62
N GLU A 912 42.16 81.69 -57.64
CA GLU A 912 43.24 81.03 -56.89
C GLU A 912 42.80 80.45 -55.52
N PHE A 913 41.55 80.70 -55.08
CA PHE A 913 41.06 80.24 -53.77
C PHE A 913 40.97 78.72 -53.68
N ASN A 914 41.81 78.13 -52.83
CA ASN A 914 41.78 76.71 -52.53
C ASN A 914 40.76 76.43 -51.39
N GLN A 915 39.54 76.06 -51.78
CA GLN A 915 38.48 75.72 -50.83
C GLN A 915 38.87 74.57 -49.89
N GLU A 916 39.61 73.57 -50.38
CA GLU A 916 40.01 72.41 -49.57
C GLU A 916 40.98 72.83 -48.44
N GLU A 917 41.90 73.75 -48.73
CA GLU A 917 42.87 74.26 -47.74
C GLU A 917 42.20 75.16 -46.69
N TRP A 918 41.23 75.98 -47.11
CA TRP A 918 40.42 76.78 -46.18
C TRP A 918 39.55 75.89 -45.29
N GLU A 919 38.87 74.90 -45.86
CA GLU A 919 38.05 73.94 -45.10
C GLU A 919 38.90 73.15 -44.10
N ALA A 920 40.11 72.74 -44.48
CA ALA A 920 41.05 72.06 -43.59
C ALA A 920 41.50 72.96 -42.42
N ASN A 921 41.74 74.25 -42.66
CA ASN A 921 42.06 75.21 -41.60
C ASN A 921 40.87 75.45 -40.67
N PHE A 922 39.66 75.62 -41.23
CA PHE A 922 38.44 75.78 -40.44
C PHE A 922 38.16 74.55 -39.56
N ASP A 923 38.28 73.34 -40.12
CA ASP A 923 38.09 72.10 -39.38
C ASP A 923 39.16 71.89 -38.30
N SER A 924 40.37 72.44 -38.50
CA SER A 924 41.43 72.45 -37.47
C SER A 924 41.16 73.45 -36.35
N GLU A 925 40.53 74.59 -36.63
CA GLU A 925 40.16 75.59 -35.62
C GLU A 925 38.88 75.20 -34.87
N HIS A 926 37.97 74.50 -35.54
CA HIS A 926 36.65 74.10 -35.03
C HIS A 926 36.44 72.59 -35.22
N PRO A 927 37.15 71.75 -34.45
CA PRO A 927 37.06 70.30 -34.59
C PRO A 927 35.61 69.84 -34.37
N MET A 928 35.12 69.03 -35.31
CA MET A 928 33.77 68.49 -35.22
C MET A 928 33.65 67.59 -33.98
N PRO A 929 32.64 67.80 -33.11
CA PRO A 929 32.50 66.98 -31.92
C PRO A 929 32.29 65.51 -32.30
N GLU A 930 33.03 64.61 -31.65
CA GLU A 930 32.86 63.18 -31.85
C GLU A 930 31.50 62.76 -31.28
N ILE A 931 30.58 62.35 -32.16
CA ILE A 931 29.24 61.90 -31.75
C ILE A 931 29.33 60.43 -31.35
N PRO A 932 29.09 60.09 -30.06
CA PRO A 932 29.06 58.70 -29.63
C PRO A 932 27.92 57.93 -30.30
N GLU A 933 28.09 56.62 -30.46
CA GLU A 933 27.00 55.74 -30.89
C GLU A 933 25.80 55.83 -29.92
N ASN A 934 24.58 55.78 -30.47
CA ASN A 934 23.36 55.78 -29.65
C ASN A 934 23.42 54.58 -28.67
N PRO A 935 23.18 54.79 -27.36
CA PRO A 935 23.14 53.69 -26.41
C PRO A 935 22.01 52.72 -26.80
N ALA A 936 22.35 51.42 -26.84
CA ALA A 936 21.38 50.35 -27.07
C ALA A 936 20.26 50.41 -26.03
N ASP A 937 19.03 50.13 -26.45
CA ASP A 937 17.93 49.95 -25.51
C ASP A 937 18.20 48.69 -24.67
N GLU A 938 18.30 48.86 -23.35
CA GLU A 938 18.33 47.74 -22.43
C GLU A 938 16.90 47.18 -22.31
N ILE A 939 16.71 45.97 -22.80
CA ILE A 939 15.44 45.24 -22.68
C ILE A 939 15.42 44.58 -21.30
N ASP A 940 14.63 45.14 -20.38
CA ASP A 940 14.35 44.53 -19.07
C ASP A 940 13.03 43.75 -19.15
N ASP A 941 13.12 42.48 -19.55
CA ASP A 941 11.96 41.59 -19.74
C ASP A 941 11.26 41.21 -18.42
N ASP A 942 11.82 41.57 -17.25
CA ASP A 942 11.29 41.26 -15.92
C ASP A 942 10.41 42.36 -15.30
N TYR A 943 10.16 43.46 -16.03
CA TYR A 943 9.35 44.60 -15.61
C TYR A 943 8.36 45.01 -16.71
N ILE A 944 7.05 44.90 -16.44
CA ILE A 944 6.02 45.34 -17.38
C ILE A 944 5.88 46.85 -17.22
N ILE A 945 6.40 47.61 -18.18
CA ILE A 945 5.95 48.99 -18.33
C ILE A 945 4.56 48.91 -18.95
N GLU A 946 3.51 49.09 -18.15
CA GLU A 946 2.24 49.50 -18.74
C GLU A 946 2.51 50.84 -19.45
N PRO A 947 2.27 50.95 -20.77
CA PRO A 947 2.41 52.24 -21.43
C PRO A 947 1.54 53.24 -20.66
N PRO A 948 2.01 54.47 -20.41
CA PRO A 948 1.24 55.46 -19.69
C PRO A 948 -0.17 55.51 -20.32
N GLN A 949 -1.20 55.31 -19.49
CA GLN A 949 -2.59 55.33 -19.95
C GLN A 949 -2.81 56.64 -20.70
N GLN A 950 -2.99 56.55 -22.03
CA GLN A 950 -3.15 57.70 -22.92
C GLN A 950 -4.49 58.39 -22.72
#